data_AF-A0AB39LE75-F1
#
_entry.id   AF-A0AB39LE75-F1
#
_cell.length_a   1.000
_cell.length_b   1.000
_cell.length_c   1.000
_cell.angle_alpha   90.00
_cell.angle_beta   90.00
_cell.angle_gamma   90.00
#
_symmetry.space_group_name_H-M   'P 1'
#
loop_
_entity.id
_entity.type
_entity.pdbx_description
1 polymer ?
#
loop_
_entity_poly.entity_id
_entity_poly.type
_entity_poly.pdbx_seq_one_letter_code
_entity_poly.pdbx_strand_id
1 'polypeptide(L)'
;MTRPAPRVVEALNAALHRLFEERTSLHLLGEDVRDPYGGAFKVTRGLSARHPDRVLSTPISEAGITGVAGGLALAGDQAIVEMMFGDFAALAFDQILNLVSKSVTMYGDRVPMPVVVRCPVGGNRGYGPTHSQSLQKHFLGVPNLALYETSPFHDPYAQLAEGLDRGPAMLFEDKVLYTRRMFRDGVVDEHHRYALRGGPTGWAHVSPRDGTAADVVLICPGGTAHRALDAARLLRARGIAAQVLVPARLYPPDLEPVLPLLADARLVAVAEESTAGGTWGAEIAARVHARIWAQLRAPVLLLNSADSVVPTAPHLEARVLLGAERIAEEIEAGAARSLPPRAPATPPPATPLAVTGAETLGLPETTAPETPAAEAREPEAAAADSAEPAAGVPVAVPKLNNNDTAYLVVRWFADDGAYLDEGEPLVELETSKAVEEIAAPAAGHLRVRAAEGSEVGVGELLAELLTEPPATPGPETRPVPPPEPLAEPLPEPARAQEPGPAARTHVLGRAQQGTAAVVTRAHREVPVAFAAVEVTVDAVLARLRTLSDETGAEVGLPEAVVKAVAAAHPAFPHLFGTLVDERTVRLADTVDIGVTVDAGNGLYIPVLRDCAGRSLADLSDDLMDFRLKAFRAEFTAGELSGGCLSVSLNTEPGVLFVQPIVMAPQLCMVSVGGPLTRLVLEDGAPASTTVVTLGLAYDHRVVNGRDAVAFLRAVADALHDAEKLVELVDGQ
;
A
#
# COMPACT_ATOMS: atom_id res chain seq x y z
N MET A 1 -33.20 13.10 16.66
CA MET A 1 -32.22 13.58 15.68
C MET A 1 -31.77 12.40 14.83
N THR A 2 -31.97 12.44 13.52
CA THR A 2 -31.46 11.40 12.61
C THR A 2 -29.94 11.48 12.56
N ARG A 3 -29.25 10.35 12.73
CA ARG A 3 -27.78 10.29 12.68
C ARG A 3 -27.32 10.79 11.29
N PRO A 4 -26.29 11.66 11.21
CA PRO A 4 -25.80 12.14 9.92
C PRO A 4 -25.37 10.99 9.02
N ALA A 5 -25.46 11.19 7.70
CA ALA A 5 -24.97 10.20 6.74
C ALA A 5 -23.47 9.91 6.98
N PRO A 6 -23.04 8.65 6.84
CA PRO A 6 -21.67 8.23 7.09
C PRO A 6 -20.75 8.89 6.07
N ARG A 7 -19.48 9.03 6.44
CA ARG A 7 -18.44 9.38 5.49
C ARG A 7 -18.22 8.24 4.49
N VAL A 8 -17.69 8.54 3.31
CA VAL A 8 -17.39 7.52 2.30
C VAL A 8 -16.43 6.46 2.87
N VAL A 9 -15.42 6.87 3.64
CA VAL A 9 -14.49 5.94 4.33
C VAL A 9 -15.20 4.98 5.29
N GLU A 10 -16.22 5.48 6.01
CA GLU A 10 -17.01 4.66 6.94
C GLU A 10 -17.92 3.69 6.20
N ALA A 11 -18.48 4.11 5.05
CA ALA A 11 -19.29 3.26 4.20
C ALA A 11 -18.45 2.14 3.55
N LEU A 12 -17.23 2.46 3.08
CA LEU A 12 -16.27 1.48 2.57
C LEU A 12 -15.84 0.49 3.65
N ASN A 13 -15.49 0.98 4.85
CA ASN A 13 -15.15 0.13 5.98
C ASN A 13 -16.31 -0.83 6.32
N ALA A 14 -17.53 -0.31 6.46
CA ALA A 14 -18.72 -1.12 6.73
C ALA A 14 -18.98 -2.16 5.62
N ALA A 15 -18.76 -1.79 4.35
CA ALA A 15 -18.88 -2.69 3.22
C ALA A 15 -17.88 -3.86 3.30
N LEU A 16 -16.61 -3.58 3.63
CA LEU A 16 -15.59 -4.62 3.81
C LEU A 16 -15.93 -5.56 4.98
N HIS A 17 -16.33 -5.02 6.13
CA HIS A 17 -16.75 -5.84 7.27
C HIS A 17 -17.89 -6.78 6.88
N ARG A 18 -18.92 -6.25 6.23
CA ARG A 18 -20.05 -7.05 5.75
C ARG A 18 -19.62 -8.14 4.75
N LEU A 19 -18.75 -7.82 3.79
CA LEU A 19 -18.25 -8.81 2.84
C LEU A 19 -17.48 -9.94 3.53
N PHE A 20 -16.68 -9.63 4.53
CA PHE A 20 -15.92 -10.63 5.29
C PHE A 20 -16.78 -11.51 6.19
N GLU A 21 -17.91 -10.99 6.66
CA GLU A 21 -18.94 -11.75 7.38
C GLU A 21 -19.66 -12.73 6.44
N GLU A 22 -19.97 -12.30 5.21
CA GLU A 22 -20.75 -13.09 4.24
C GLU A 22 -19.90 -14.07 3.41
N ARG A 23 -18.62 -13.76 3.16
CA ARG A 23 -17.73 -14.52 2.27
C ARG A 23 -16.58 -15.13 3.07
N THR A 24 -16.71 -16.42 3.38
CA THR A 24 -15.73 -17.14 4.21
C THR A 24 -14.38 -17.35 3.51
N SER A 25 -14.36 -17.45 2.17
CA SER A 25 -13.16 -17.61 1.34
C SER A 25 -12.54 -16.29 0.86
N LEU A 26 -12.99 -15.14 1.38
CA LEU A 26 -12.45 -13.83 1.00
C LEU A 26 -11.21 -13.47 1.82
N HIS A 27 -10.14 -13.12 1.12
CA HIS A 27 -8.91 -12.56 1.67
C HIS A 27 -8.76 -11.08 1.29
N LEU A 28 -8.10 -10.30 2.15
CA LEU A 28 -7.64 -8.95 1.87
C LEU A 28 -6.13 -8.91 2.04
N LEU A 29 -5.43 -8.53 0.99
CA LEU A 29 -3.98 -8.42 0.93
C LEU A 29 -3.59 -6.97 0.68
N GLY A 30 -2.64 -6.43 1.43
CA GLY A 30 -2.10 -5.11 1.15
C GLY A 30 -1.10 -4.63 2.19
N GLU A 31 -0.48 -3.49 1.91
CA GLU A 31 0.46 -2.86 2.81
C GLU A 31 -0.27 -2.17 3.97
N ASP A 32 0.21 -2.39 5.20
CA ASP A 32 -0.32 -1.77 6.42
C ASP A 32 -1.83 -1.92 6.67
N VAL A 33 -2.46 -2.95 6.10
CA VAL A 33 -3.92 -3.17 6.21
C VAL A 33 -4.37 -3.69 7.58
N ARG A 34 -3.44 -4.17 8.41
CA ARG A 34 -3.73 -4.75 9.73
C ARG A 34 -3.78 -3.71 10.84
N ASP A 35 -4.56 -4.01 11.86
CA ASP A 35 -4.64 -3.26 13.11
C ASP A 35 -3.32 -3.39 13.90
N PRO A 36 -2.89 -2.37 14.66
CA PRO A 36 -3.61 -1.12 14.95
C PRO A 36 -3.57 -0.06 13.83
N TYR A 37 -2.81 -0.28 12.75
CA TYR A 37 -2.73 0.71 11.67
C TYR A 37 -4.04 0.82 10.89
N GLY A 38 -4.62 -0.31 10.46
CA GLY A 38 -5.97 -0.38 9.88
C GLY A 38 -6.10 0.22 8.48
N GLY A 39 -5.00 0.19 7.70
CA GLY A 39 -4.90 0.78 6.36
C GLY A 39 -4.50 2.25 6.38
N ALA A 40 -3.81 2.70 5.32
CA ALA A 40 -3.30 4.08 5.20
C ALA A 40 -4.38 5.16 5.35
N PHE A 41 -5.59 4.86 4.88
CA PHE A 41 -6.75 5.75 4.97
C PHE A 41 -7.82 5.27 5.96
N LYS A 42 -7.45 4.33 6.86
CA LYS A 42 -8.33 3.72 7.87
C LYS A 42 -9.55 2.98 7.30
N VAL A 43 -9.54 2.61 6.01
CA VAL A 43 -10.62 1.88 5.36
C VAL A 43 -10.75 0.45 5.90
N THR A 44 -9.63 -0.18 6.29
CA THR A 44 -9.59 -1.57 6.81
C THR A 44 -9.57 -1.66 8.32
N ARG A 45 -9.75 -0.53 9.02
CA ARG A 45 -9.75 -0.47 10.49
C ARG A 45 -10.70 -1.49 11.13
N GLY A 46 -10.17 -2.23 12.10
CA GLY A 46 -10.85 -3.26 12.88
C GLY A 46 -11.11 -4.57 12.14
N LEU A 47 -10.80 -4.66 10.84
CA LEU A 47 -11.10 -5.84 10.03
C LEU A 47 -10.16 -7.00 10.39
N SER A 48 -8.87 -6.72 10.59
CA SER A 48 -7.89 -7.75 10.91
C SER A 48 -8.01 -8.27 12.34
N ALA A 49 -8.48 -7.44 13.28
CA ALA A 49 -8.81 -7.89 14.63
C ALA A 49 -9.94 -8.94 14.63
N ARG A 50 -10.88 -8.85 13.68
CA ARG A 50 -11.99 -9.81 13.53
C ARG A 50 -11.64 -11.00 12.64
N HIS A 51 -10.73 -10.82 11.67
CA HIS A 51 -10.41 -11.81 10.65
C HIS A 51 -8.88 -11.92 10.43
N PRO A 52 -8.11 -12.30 11.47
CA PRO A 52 -6.64 -12.23 11.43
C PRO A 52 -6.00 -13.10 10.34
N ASP A 53 -6.60 -14.25 10.03
CA ASP A 53 -6.07 -15.19 9.03
C ASP A 53 -6.45 -14.83 7.58
N ARG A 54 -7.30 -13.82 7.40
CA ARG A 54 -7.83 -13.42 6.09
C ARG A 54 -7.50 -11.97 5.71
N VAL A 55 -7.03 -11.17 6.67
CA VAL A 55 -6.55 -9.79 6.42
C VAL A 55 -5.05 -9.77 6.64
N LEU A 56 -4.29 -9.82 5.55
CA LEU A 56 -2.86 -10.07 5.56
C LEU A 56 -2.10 -8.81 5.14
N SER A 57 -1.25 -8.32 6.03
CA SER A 57 -0.23 -7.33 5.68
C SER A 57 0.84 -8.00 4.82
N THR A 58 1.31 -7.27 3.81
CA THR A 58 2.31 -7.74 2.85
C THR A 58 3.58 -6.88 2.87
N PRO A 59 4.72 -7.39 2.35
CA PRO A 59 5.83 -6.53 1.96
C PRO A 59 5.40 -5.51 0.90
N ILE A 60 6.19 -4.44 0.74
CA ILE A 60 6.00 -3.40 -0.28
C ILE A 60 6.43 -3.97 -1.64
N SER A 61 5.49 -4.62 -2.33
CA SER A 61 5.75 -5.42 -3.54
C SER A 61 4.45 -5.66 -4.31
N GLU A 62 3.89 -4.64 -4.94
CA GLU A 62 2.55 -4.60 -5.53
C GLU A 62 2.31 -5.71 -6.56
N ALA A 63 3.32 -6.03 -7.37
CA ALA A 63 3.29 -7.18 -8.26
C ALA A 63 3.14 -8.50 -7.48
N GLY A 64 3.92 -8.69 -6.42
CA GLY A 64 3.82 -9.86 -5.55
C GLY A 64 2.45 -9.98 -4.90
N ILE A 65 1.92 -8.88 -4.35
CA ILE A 65 0.59 -8.84 -3.72
C ILE A 65 -0.49 -9.27 -4.72
N THR A 66 -0.47 -8.69 -5.92
CA THR A 66 -1.46 -8.98 -6.96
C THR A 66 -1.31 -10.39 -7.52
N GLY A 67 -0.08 -10.87 -7.67
CA GLY A 67 0.20 -12.23 -8.12
C GLY A 67 -0.31 -13.28 -7.13
N VAL A 68 -0.12 -13.06 -5.83
CA VAL A 68 -0.67 -13.93 -4.78
C VAL A 68 -2.20 -13.91 -4.81
N ALA A 69 -2.83 -12.74 -4.96
CA ALA A 69 -4.29 -12.65 -5.11
C ALA A 69 -4.81 -13.41 -6.34
N GLY A 70 -4.11 -13.31 -7.47
CA GLY A 70 -4.41 -14.11 -8.66
C GLY A 70 -4.27 -15.61 -8.42
N GLY A 71 -3.23 -16.03 -7.70
CA GLY A 71 -3.02 -17.42 -7.29
C GLY A 71 -4.11 -17.95 -6.36
N LEU A 72 -4.53 -17.18 -5.36
CA LEU A 72 -5.65 -17.52 -4.48
C LEU A 72 -6.95 -17.71 -5.26
N ALA A 73 -7.24 -16.80 -6.20
CA ALA A 73 -8.40 -16.91 -7.08
C ALA A 73 -8.38 -18.20 -7.92
N LEU A 74 -7.22 -18.55 -8.49
CA LEU A 74 -7.03 -19.80 -9.23
C LEU A 74 -7.14 -21.05 -8.35
N ALA A 75 -6.82 -20.94 -7.06
CA ALA A 75 -7.00 -22.01 -6.08
C ALA A 75 -8.44 -22.15 -5.57
N GLY A 76 -9.34 -21.22 -5.93
CA GLY A 76 -10.76 -21.26 -5.57
C GLY A 76 -11.20 -20.26 -4.50
N ASP A 77 -10.27 -19.45 -3.97
CA ASP A 77 -10.57 -18.39 -3.00
C ASP A 77 -10.92 -17.06 -3.68
N GLN A 78 -11.24 -16.04 -2.88
CA GLN A 78 -11.51 -14.68 -3.36
C GLN A 78 -10.51 -13.70 -2.76
N ALA A 79 -10.18 -12.63 -3.48
CA ALA A 79 -9.18 -11.67 -3.00
C ALA A 79 -9.57 -10.22 -3.28
N ILE A 80 -9.41 -9.38 -2.26
CA ILE A 80 -9.31 -7.92 -2.40
C ILE A 80 -7.84 -7.55 -2.21
N VAL A 81 -7.28 -6.85 -3.19
CA VAL A 81 -5.94 -6.26 -3.08
C VAL A 81 -6.07 -4.78 -2.79
N GLU A 82 -5.46 -4.31 -1.70
CA GLU A 82 -5.35 -2.89 -1.39
C GLU A 82 -3.99 -2.35 -1.83
N MET A 83 -4.01 -1.53 -2.88
CA MET A 83 -2.86 -0.69 -3.24
C MET A 83 -2.90 0.58 -2.40
N MET A 84 -1.78 0.92 -1.76
CA MET A 84 -1.74 2.08 -0.87
C MET A 84 -2.05 3.39 -1.61
N PHE A 85 -1.55 3.55 -2.84
CA PHE A 85 -1.90 4.62 -3.77
C PHE A 85 -2.11 4.06 -5.17
N GLY A 86 -3.03 4.67 -5.91
CA GLY A 86 -3.33 4.33 -7.30
C GLY A 86 -2.07 4.30 -8.15
N ASP A 87 -1.18 5.27 -7.98
CA ASP A 87 0.11 5.40 -8.66
C ASP A 87 0.90 4.08 -8.68
N PHE A 88 0.81 3.27 -7.62
CA PHE A 88 1.53 2.00 -7.48
C PHE A 88 0.88 0.83 -8.24
N ALA A 89 -0.34 0.99 -8.75
CA ALA A 89 -0.94 0.02 -9.67
C ALA A 89 -0.10 -0.15 -10.96
N ALA A 90 0.77 0.82 -11.29
CA ALA A 90 1.76 0.68 -12.35
C ALA A 90 2.76 -0.46 -12.08
N LEU A 91 3.15 -0.68 -10.82
CA LEU A 91 4.05 -1.76 -10.42
C LEU A 91 3.38 -3.15 -10.50
N ALA A 92 2.05 -3.20 -10.34
CA ALA A 92 1.25 -4.41 -10.48
C ALA A 92 0.66 -4.62 -11.89
N PHE A 93 0.97 -3.75 -12.86
CA PHE A 93 0.23 -3.71 -14.13
C PHE A 93 0.30 -5.03 -14.90
N ASP A 94 1.46 -5.68 -14.95
CA ASP A 94 1.63 -6.99 -15.60
C ASP A 94 0.74 -8.07 -14.95
N GLN A 95 0.65 -8.08 -13.62
CA GLN A 95 -0.17 -9.06 -12.90
C GLN A 95 -1.67 -8.82 -13.13
N ILE A 96 -2.10 -7.56 -13.20
CA ILE A 96 -3.49 -7.22 -13.54
C ILE A 96 -3.79 -7.60 -15.00
N LEU A 97 -2.92 -7.19 -15.92
CA LEU A 97 -3.12 -7.33 -17.36
C LEU A 97 -2.97 -8.78 -17.84
N ASN A 98 -1.86 -9.43 -17.52
CA ASN A 98 -1.49 -10.71 -18.11
C ASN A 98 -1.94 -11.90 -17.26
N LEU A 99 -1.85 -11.82 -15.93
CA LEU A 99 -2.29 -12.91 -15.07
C LEU A 99 -3.80 -12.80 -14.82
N VAL A 100 -4.23 -11.81 -14.05
CA VAL A 100 -5.58 -11.75 -13.48
C VAL A 100 -6.65 -11.64 -14.56
N SER A 101 -6.51 -10.72 -15.52
CA SER A 101 -7.54 -10.48 -16.55
C SER A 101 -7.69 -11.61 -17.57
N LYS A 102 -6.59 -12.25 -17.97
CA LYS A 102 -6.58 -13.26 -19.04
C LYS A 102 -6.84 -14.67 -18.54
N SER A 103 -6.51 -14.95 -17.27
CA SER A 103 -6.80 -16.26 -16.65
C SER A 103 -8.28 -16.65 -16.73
N VAL A 104 -9.17 -15.66 -16.83
CA VAL A 104 -10.61 -15.87 -17.07
C VAL A 104 -10.89 -16.74 -18.29
N THR A 105 -10.13 -16.61 -19.37
CA THR A 105 -10.43 -17.28 -20.66
C THR A 105 -9.25 -18.02 -21.27
N MET A 106 -8.04 -17.94 -20.70
CA MET A 106 -6.82 -18.48 -21.32
C MET A 106 -6.73 -20.01 -21.29
N TYR A 107 -7.48 -20.70 -20.42
CA TYR A 107 -7.34 -22.14 -20.16
C TYR A 107 -8.33 -23.04 -20.93
N GLY A 108 -8.93 -22.53 -22.01
CA GLY A 108 -9.88 -23.29 -22.84
C GLY A 108 -11.31 -23.33 -22.30
N ASP A 109 -11.48 -23.25 -20.98
CA ASP A 109 -12.75 -23.00 -20.30
C ASP A 109 -12.71 -21.69 -19.51
N ARG A 110 -13.89 -21.12 -19.22
CA ARG A 110 -13.97 -19.88 -18.44
C ARG A 110 -13.73 -20.16 -16.96
N VAL A 111 -12.65 -19.60 -16.41
CA VAL A 111 -12.29 -19.75 -14.98
C VAL A 111 -12.75 -18.51 -14.20
N PRO A 112 -13.42 -18.66 -13.04
CA PRO A 112 -13.73 -17.54 -12.17
C PRO A 112 -12.45 -16.87 -11.66
N MET A 113 -12.34 -15.55 -11.78
CA MET A 113 -11.24 -14.76 -11.21
C MET A 113 -11.79 -13.68 -10.26
N PRO A 114 -12.27 -14.06 -9.06
CA PRO A 114 -12.86 -13.13 -8.08
C PRO A 114 -11.80 -12.29 -7.37
N VAL A 115 -11.13 -11.43 -8.13
CA VAL A 115 -10.11 -10.50 -7.64
C VAL A 115 -10.59 -9.07 -7.85
N VAL A 116 -10.57 -8.27 -6.79
CA VAL A 116 -10.78 -6.81 -6.85
C VAL A 116 -9.52 -6.10 -6.38
N VAL A 117 -8.91 -5.30 -7.25
CA VAL A 117 -7.82 -4.39 -6.86
C VAL A 117 -8.42 -3.03 -6.53
N ARG A 118 -8.39 -2.64 -5.25
CA ARG A 118 -8.82 -1.31 -4.81
C ARG A 118 -7.61 -0.39 -4.65
N CYS A 119 -7.75 0.86 -5.07
CA CYS A 119 -6.64 1.81 -5.01
C CYS A 119 -7.11 3.27 -4.91
N PRO A 120 -6.52 4.08 -4.02
CA PRO A 120 -6.90 5.47 -3.90
C PRO A 120 -6.22 6.37 -4.94
N VAL A 121 -7.01 7.16 -5.67
CA VAL A 121 -6.57 7.99 -6.81
C VAL A 121 -6.81 9.47 -6.56
N GLY A 122 -6.39 10.31 -7.52
CA GLY A 122 -6.74 11.73 -7.59
C GLY A 122 -5.91 12.67 -6.70
N GLY A 123 -5.87 13.95 -7.05
CA GLY A 123 -5.13 15.01 -6.35
C GLY A 123 -5.94 15.77 -5.30
N ASN A 124 -5.65 17.06 -5.13
CA ASN A 124 -6.26 17.98 -4.15
C ASN A 124 -5.97 17.66 -2.68
N ARG A 125 -4.86 16.98 -2.42
CA ARG A 125 -4.36 16.69 -1.07
C ARG A 125 -2.91 17.11 -0.86
N GLY A 126 -2.26 17.71 -1.88
CA GLY A 126 -0.87 18.12 -1.81
C GLY A 126 0.12 16.95 -1.76
N TYR A 127 -0.25 15.74 -2.19
CA TYR A 127 0.68 14.60 -2.26
C TYR A 127 1.66 14.69 -3.45
N GLY A 128 1.45 15.66 -4.34
CA GLY A 128 2.38 15.98 -5.41
C GLY A 128 2.39 14.93 -6.54
N PRO A 129 3.52 14.79 -7.25
CA PRO A 129 3.54 14.24 -8.60
C PRO A 129 3.29 12.74 -8.72
N THR A 130 3.60 11.97 -7.68
CA THR A 130 3.61 10.48 -7.72
C THR A 130 2.57 9.83 -6.81
N HIS A 131 1.57 10.60 -6.36
CA HIS A 131 0.52 10.14 -5.44
C HIS A 131 -0.84 10.78 -5.75
N SER A 132 -0.97 11.43 -6.89
CA SER A 132 -2.12 12.28 -7.26
C SER A 132 -2.68 11.94 -8.63
N GLN A 133 -2.22 10.86 -9.26
CA GLN A 133 -2.63 10.52 -10.62
C GLN A 133 -4.05 9.93 -10.66
N SER A 134 -4.72 10.17 -11.80
CA SER A 134 -5.96 9.50 -12.19
C SER A 134 -5.63 8.45 -13.25
N LEU A 135 -5.52 7.18 -12.84
CA LEU A 135 -4.99 6.10 -13.68
C LEU A 135 -6.04 5.28 -14.43
N GLN A 136 -7.33 5.60 -14.29
CA GLN A 136 -8.44 4.86 -14.89
C GLN A 136 -8.21 4.59 -16.38
N LYS A 137 -7.67 5.57 -17.12
CA LYS A 137 -7.43 5.47 -18.56
C LYS A 137 -6.45 4.36 -18.96
N HIS A 138 -5.51 3.97 -18.10
CA HIS A 138 -4.50 2.96 -18.41
C HIS A 138 -5.05 1.53 -18.41
N PHE A 139 -6.23 1.32 -17.83
CA PHE A 139 -6.87 0.01 -17.73
C PHE A 139 -8.07 -0.15 -18.68
N LEU A 140 -8.38 0.88 -19.49
CA LEU A 140 -9.43 0.80 -20.49
C LEU A 140 -9.08 -0.23 -21.56
N GLY A 141 -10.07 -1.02 -21.97
CA GLY A 141 -9.90 -2.01 -23.04
C GLY A 141 -9.19 -3.30 -22.63
N VAL A 142 -8.75 -3.43 -21.36
CA VAL A 142 -8.21 -4.70 -20.86
C VAL A 142 -9.32 -5.77 -20.86
N PRO A 143 -9.16 -6.90 -21.58
CA PRO A 143 -10.19 -7.92 -21.67
C PRO A 143 -10.58 -8.48 -20.30
N ASN A 144 -11.88 -8.72 -20.08
CA ASN A 144 -12.45 -9.25 -18.83
C ASN A 144 -12.27 -8.38 -17.58
N LEU A 145 -11.56 -7.24 -17.63
CA LEU A 145 -11.37 -6.37 -16.48
C LEU A 145 -12.48 -5.32 -16.41
N ALA A 146 -13.22 -5.32 -15.29
CA ALA A 146 -14.19 -4.27 -15.00
C ALA A 146 -13.55 -3.13 -14.19
N LEU A 147 -13.90 -1.88 -14.51
CA LEU A 147 -13.43 -0.71 -13.78
C LEU A 147 -14.60 -0.04 -13.07
N TYR A 148 -14.47 0.14 -11.75
CA TYR A 148 -15.43 0.82 -10.90
C TYR A 148 -14.78 2.02 -10.23
N GLU A 149 -15.58 3.00 -9.83
CA GLU A 149 -15.11 4.11 -9.00
C GLU A 149 -16.14 4.45 -7.93
N THR A 150 -15.68 4.62 -6.69
CA THR A 150 -16.54 4.99 -5.57
C THR A 150 -17.09 6.40 -5.76
N SER A 151 -18.35 6.61 -5.41
CA SER A 151 -18.93 7.95 -5.34
C SER A 151 -19.85 8.08 -4.13
N PRO A 152 -20.16 9.30 -3.68
CA PRO A 152 -21.09 9.51 -2.57
C PRO A 152 -22.53 9.05 -2.83
N PHE A 153 -22.86 8.59 -4.04
CA PHE A 153 -24.21 8.17 -4.43
C PHE A 153 -24.44 6.66 -4.39
N HIS A 154 -23.36 5.86 -4.50
CA HIS A 154 -23.46 4.41 -4.65
C HIS A 154 -23.07 3.69 -3.36
N ASP A 155 -23.71 2.56 -3.09
CA ASP A 155 -23.32 1.69 -1.98
C ASP A 155 -22.00 0.97 -2.32
N PRO A 156 -20.89 1.20 -1.59
CA PRO A 156 -19.62 0.54 -1.87
C PRO A 156 -19.69 -0.99 -1.75
N TYR A 157 -20.57 -1.52 -0.90
CA TYR A 157 -20.78 -2.97 -0.80
C TYR A 157 -21.27 -3.55 -2.13
N ALA A 158 -22.23 -2.90 -2.79
CA ALA A 158 -22.74 -3.36 -4.08
C ALA A 158 -21.65 -3.35 -5.17
N GLN A 159 -20.78 -2.34 -5.17
CA GLN A 159 -19.66 -2.25 -6.12
C GLN A 159 -18.63 -3.37 -5.89
N LEU A 160 -18.22 -3.58 -4.64
CA LEU A 160 -17.25 -4.62 -4.28
C LEU A 160 -17.81 -6.03 -4.51
N ALA A 161 -19.05 -6.28 -4.11
CA ALA A 161 -19.73 -7.56 -4.32
C ALA A 161 -19.86 -7.89 -5.81
N GLU A 162 -20.36 -6.95 -6.63
CA GLU A 162 -20.45 -7.16 -8.08
C GLU A 162 -19.06 -7.33 -8.71
N GLY A 163 -18.05 -6.59 -8.23
CA GLY A 163 -16.66 -6.74 -8.68
C GLY A 163 -16.12 -8.15 -8.46
N LEU A 164 -16.33 -8.71 -7.27
CA LEU A 164 -15.93 -10.08 -6.92
C LEU A 164 -16.74 -11.13 -7.71
N ASP A 165 -18.04 -10.92 -7.89
CA ASP A 165 -18.92 -11.89 -8.57
C ASP A 165 -18.69 -11.92 -10.08
N ARG A 166 -18.42 -10.76 -10.69
CA ARG A 166 -18.11 -10.68 -12.12
C ARG A 166 -16.71 -11.17 -12.41
N GLY A 167 -15.73 -10.66 -11.67
CA GLY A 167 -14.30 -10.97 -11.73
C GLY A 167 -13.61 -10.75 -13.09
N PRO A 168 -12.33 -10.34 -13.11
CA PRO A 168 -11.66 -9.48 -12.15
C PRO A 168 -12.06 -8.00 -12.32
N ALA A 169 -11.80 -7.18 -11.29
CA ALA A 169 -12.13 -5.76 -11.32
C ALA A 169 -11.10 -4.86 -10.64
N MET A 170 -11.13 -3.58 -10.99
CA MET A 170 -10.50 -2.50 -10.24
C MET A 170 -11.56 -1.59 -9.62
N LEU A 171 -11.34 -1.17 -8.38
CA LEU A 171 -12.11 -0.14 -7.69
C LEU A 171 -11.22 1.06 -7.39
N PHE A 172 -11.52 2.18 -8.05
CA PHE A 172 -10.84 3.46 -7.82
C PHE A 172 -11.53 4.25 -6.71
N GLU A 173 -10.74 4.84 -5.82
CA GLU A 173 -11.25 5.56 -4.65
C GLU A 173 -10.60 6.94 -4.56
N ASP A 174 -11.31 7.99 -4.93
CA ASP A 174 -10.72 9.33 -4.86
C ASP A 174 -10.47 9.75 -3.40
N LYS A 175 -9.24 10.17 -3.10
CA LYS A 175 -8.79 10.49 -1.73
C LYS A 175 -9.56 11.66 -1.10
N VAL A 176 -10.10 12.58 -1.89
CA VAL A 176 -10.93 13.68 -1.38
C VAL A 176 -12.27 13.15 -0.87
N LEU A 177 -12.79 12.08 -1.49
CA LEU A 177 -14.09 11.54 -1.13
C LEU A 177 -14.11 10.87 0.24
N TYR A 178 -13.01 10.31 0.73
CA TYR A 178 -12.97 9.63 2.04
C TYR A 178 -13.59 10.44 3.18
N THR A 179 -13.36 11.76 3.21
CA THR A 179 -13.89 12.66 4.24
C THR A 179 -15.26 13.24 3.90
N ARG A 180 -15.77 13.04 2.68
CA ARG A 180 -17.11 13.48 2.27
C ARG A 180 -18.18 12.53 2.80
N ARG A 181 -19.41 13.02 2.92
CA ARG A 181 -20.55 12.22 3.35
C ARG A 181 -21.25 11.59 2.16
N MET A 182 -21.78 10.39 2.36
CA MET A 182 -22.71 9.76 1.44
C MET A 182 -24.00 10.60 1.32
N PHE A 183 -24.60 10.61 0.13
CA PHE A 183 -25.96 11.08 -0.05
C PHE A 183 -26.96 9.99 0.35
N ARG A 184 -28.15 10.41 0.79
CA ARG A 184 -29.23 9.52 1.23
C ARG A 184 -30.58 10.07 0.76
N ASP A 185 -31.58 9.20 0.75
CA ASP A 185 -32.99 9.55 0.54
C ASP A 185 -33.26 10.32 -0.77
N GLY A 186 -32.40 10.12 -1.78
CA GLY A 186 -32.51 10.80 -3.07
C GLY A 186 -32.24 12.31 -3.03
N VAL A 187 -31.69 12.86 -1.93
CA VAL A 187 -31.44 14.30 -1.79
C VAL A 187 -29.94 14.60 -1.90
N VAL A 188 -29.61 15.63 -2.69
CA VAL A 188 -28.24 16.16 -2.81
C VAL A 188 -28.12 17.48 -2.06
N ASP A 189 -29.02 18.41 -2.35
CA ASP A 189 -29.15 19.70 -1.66
C ASP A 189 -30.61 20.23 -1.80
N GLU A 190 -30.82 21.50 -1.45
CA GLU A 190 -32.11 22.18 -1.59
C GLU A 190 -32.59 22.32 -3.05
N HIS A 191 -31.71 22.13 -4.02
CA HIS A 191 -31.97 22.35 -5.45
C HIS A 191 -31.88 21.09 -6.29
N HIS A 192 -31.14 20.08 -5.84
CA HIS A 192 -30.88 18.85 -6.58
C HIS A 192 -31.31 17.61 -5.81
N ARG A 193 -31.88 16.66 -6.55
CA ARG A 193 -32.15 15.28 -6.11
C ARG A 193 -31.32 14.32 -6.95
N TYR A 194 -31.14 13.10 -6.46
CA TYR A 194 -30.53 12.02 -7.24
C TYR A 194 -31.39 10.77 -7.25
N ALA A 195 -31.27 9.98 -8.32
CA ALA A 195 -31.85 8.66 -8.44
C ALA A 195 -30.86 7.73 -9.16
N LEU A 196 -30.84 6.44 -8.80
CA LEU A 196 -30.03 5.45 -9.50
C LEU A 196 -30.78 4.94 -10.74
N ARG A 197 -30.09 4.87 -11.88
CA ARG A 197 -30.58 4.36 -13.17
C ARG A 197 -29.78 3.12 -13.55
N GLY A 198 -30.45 2.02 -13.88
CA GLY A 198 -29.77 0.76 -14.21
C GLY A 198 -29.32 -0.07 -12.99
N GLY A 199 -29.88 0.19 -11.80
CA GLY A 199 -29.64 -0.59 -10.58
C GLY A 199 -28.61 0.01 -9.63
N PRO A 200 -28.26 -0.71 -8.54
CA PRO A 200 -27.39 -0.21 -7.47
C PRO A 200 -25.98 0.20 -7.92
N THR A 201 -25.46 -0.44 -8.96
CA THR A 201 -24.15 -0.20 -9.60
C THR A 201 -24.27 0.49 -10.97
N GLY A 202 -25.43 1.10 -11.21
CA GLY A 202 -25.72 1.84 -12.44
C GLY A 202 -25.22 3.28 -12.40
N TRP A 203 -26.06 4.22 -12.84
CA TRP A 203 -25.77 5.65 -12.89
C TRP A 203 -26.53 6.42 -11.83
N ALA A 204 -25.83 7.22 -11.04
CA ALA A 204 -26.46 8.28 -10.27
C ALA A 204 -26.85 9.43 -11.21
N HIS A 205 -28.14 9.67 -11.33
CA HIS A 205 -28.74 10.76 -12.08
C HIS A 205 -29.13 11.89 -11.14
N VAL A 206 -28.33 12.94 -11.10
CA VAL A 206 -28.59 14.17 -10.34
C VAL A 206 -29.35 15.16 -11.22
N SER A 207 -30.49 15.65 -10.73
CA SER A 207 -31.39 16.53 -11.47
C SER A 207 -32.03 17.62 -10.60
N PRO A 208 -32.47 18.76 -11.19
CA PRO A 208 -33.20 19.80 -10.48
C PRO A 208 -34.47 19.27 -9.78
N ARG A 209 -34.69 19.69 -8.54
CA ARG A 209 -35.84 19.27 -7.73
C ARG A 209 -37.16 19.81 -8.25
N ASP A 210 -37.14 21.00 -8.82
CA ASP A 210 -38.30 21.66 -9.43
C ASP A 210 -38.74 21.02 -10.76
N GLY A 211 -37.98 20.05 -11.28
CA GLY A 211 -38.30 19.37 -12.53
C GLY A 211 -37.92 20.15 -13.78
N THR A 212 -37.15 21.23 -13.65
CA THR A 212 -36.62 21.98 -14.79
C THR A 212 -35.87 21.05 -15.75
N ALA A 213 -36.22 21.11 -17.04
CA ALA A 213 -35.55 20.35 -18.08
C ALA A 213 -34.09 20.80 -18.18
N ALA A 214 -33.17 19.85 -18.38
CA ALA A 214 -31.75 20.18 -18.50
C ALA A 214 -31.43 20.78 -19.87
N ASP A 215 -30.70 21.88 -19.86
CA ASP A 215 -29.98 22.37 -21.02
C ASP A 215 -28.76 21.48 -21.31
N VAL A 216 -28.06 21.05 -20.25
CA VAL A 216 -26.78 20.35 -20.37
C VAL A 216 -26.73 19.10 -19.51
N VAL A 217 -26.04 18.08 -19.99
CA VAL A 217 -25.74 16.88 -19.21
C VAL A 217 -24.23 16.77 -19.04
N LEU A 218 -23.80 16.75 -17.78
CA LEU A 218 -22.42 16.59 -17.36
C LEU A 218 -22.19 15.16 -16.85
N ILE A 219 -21.36 14.41 -17.55
CA ILE A 219 -20.92 13.07 -17.15
C ILE A 219 -19.57 13.20 -16.43
N CYS A 220 -19.38 12.53 -15.30
CA CYS A 220 -18.09 12.52 -14.61
C CYS A 220 -17.91 11.24 -13.76
N PRO A 221 -16.67 10.82 -13.46
CA PRO A 221 -16.41 9.74 -12.52
C PRO A 221 -16.60 10.21 -11.07
N GLY A 222 -16.62 9.27 -10.13
CA GLY A 222 -16.88 9.54 -8.72
C GLY A 222 -16.02 10.64 -8.10
N GLY A 223 -14.70 10.62 -8.31
CA GLY A 223 -13.75 11.59 -7.78
C GLY A 223 -13.93 13.02 -8.30
N THR A 224 -14.56 13.17 -9.46
CA THR A 224 -14.90 14.48 -10.04
C THR A 224 -16.33 14.93 -9.69
N ALA A 225 -17.14 14.06 -9.08
CA ALA A 225 -18.57 14.32 -8.83
C ALA A 225 -18.82 15.57 -7.97
N HIS A 226 -18.03 15.82 -6.94
CA HIS A 226 -18.21 17.01 -6.10
C HIS A 226 -17.98 18.31 -6.88
N ARG A 227 -16.92 18.37 -7.70
CA ARG A 227 -16.65 19.50 -8.60
C ARG A 227 -17.72 19.66 -9.67
N ALA A 228 -18.25 18.56 -10.19
CA ALA A 228 -19.36 18.57 -11.14
C ALA A 228 -20.66 19.13 -10.53
N LEU A 229 -20.94 18.80 -9.27
CA LEU A 229 -22.07 19.39 -8.53
C LEU A 229 -21.88 20.89 -8.30
N ASP A 230 -20.68 21.32 -7.92
CA ASP A 230 -20.36 22.74 -7.76
C ASP A 230 -20.48 23.49 -9.09
N ALA A 231 -20.00 22.89 -10.20
CA ALA A 231 -20.18 23.45 -11.53
C ALA A 231 -21.67 23.54 -11.93
N ALA A 232 -22.49 22.55 -11.58
CA ALA A 232 -23.94 22.59 -11.82
C ALA A 232 -24.61 23.72 -11.04
N ARG A 233 -24.18 24.01 -9.81
CA ARG A 233 -24.65 25.16 -9.02
C ARG A 233 -24.26 26.49 -9.67
N LEU A 234 -23.02 26.61 -10.14
CA LEU A 234 -22.54 27.79 -10.86
C LEU A 234 -23.33 28.01 -12.16
N LEU A 235 -23.55 26.96 -12.94
CA LEU A 235 -24.34 27.01 -14.18
C LEU A 235 -25.79 27.44 -13.90
N ARG A 236 -26.40 26.92 -12.82
CA ARG A 236 -27.75 27.32 -12.42
C ARG A 236 -27.82 28.80 -12.07
N ALA A 237 -26.83 29.34 -11.35
CA ALA A 237 -26.74 30.78 -11.07
C ALA A 237 -26.60 31.63 -12.36
N ARG A 238 -26.07 31.04 -13.43
CA ARG A 238 -25.96 31.63 -14.77
C ARG A 238 -27.17 31.33 -15.68
N GLY A 239 -28.23 30.72 -15.15
CA GLY A 239 -29.45 30.42 -15.89
C GLY A 239 -29.37 29.20 -16.82
N ILE A 240 -28.39 28.30 -16.60
CA ILE A 240 -28.23 27.04 -17.35
C ILE A 240 -28.59 25.87 -16.43
N ALA A 241 -29.61 25.11 -16.78
CA ALA A 241 -30.01 23.91 -16.04
C ALA A 241 -29.11 22.73 -16.41
N ALA A 242 -28.33 22.23 -15.45
CA ALA A 242 -27.45 21.08 -15.63
C ALA A 242 -27.98 19.83 -14.90
N GLN A 243 -27.87 18.68 -15.56
CA GLN A 243 -27.97 17.36 -14.92
C GLN A 243 -26.58 16.73 -14.82
N VAL A 244 -26.29 16.04 -13.73
CA VAL A 244 -25.02 15.33 -13.53
C VAL A 244 -25.25 13.83 -13.54
N LEU A 245 -24.45 13.11 -14.31
CA LEU A 245 -24.46 11.65 -14.41
C LEU A 245 -23.13 11.10 -13.88
N VAL A 246 -23.20 10.27 -12.84
CA VAL A 246 -22.04 9.62 -12.23
C VAL A 246 -22.23 8.10 -12.29
N PRO A 247 -21.44 7.36 -13.09
CA PRO A 247 -21.53 5.90 -13.13
C PRO A 247 -20.80 5.27 -11.94
N ALA A 248 -21.31 4.14 -11.43
CA ALA A 248 -20.56 3.29 -10.51
C ALA A 248 -19.50 2.46 -11.26
N ARG A 249 -19.82 2.00 -12.48
CA ARG A 249 -18.93 1.24 -13.38
C ARG A 249 -18.46 2.11 -14.54
N LEU A 250 -17.16 2.40 -14.59
CA LEU A 250 -16.51 3.18 -15.63
C LEU A 250 -16.33 2.38 -16.93
N TYR A 251 -15.96 1.10 -16.83
CA TYR A 251 -15.69 0.25 -17.99
C TYR A 251 -16.05 -1.23 -17.75
N PRO A 252 -16.67 -1.91 -18.72
CA PRO A 252 -17.38 -1.32 -19.85
C PRO A 252 -18.61 -0.53 -19.35
N PRO A 253 -18.84 0.70 -19.86
CA PRO A 253 -19.99 1.50 -19.46
C PRO A 253 -21.28 0.92 -20.06
N ASP A 254 -22.35 0.93 -19.27
CA ASP A 254 -23.71 0.64 -19.74
C ASP A 254 -24.48 1.94 -19.95
N LEU A 255 -24.53 2.44 -21.18
CA LEU A 255 -25.16 3.73 -21.48
C LEU A 255 -26.70 3.64 -21.58
N GLU A 256 -27.26 2.44 -21.72
CA GLU A 256 -28.69 2.26 -22.04
C GLU A 256 -29.62 3.02 -21.08
N PRO A 257 -29.41 3.00 -19.75
CA PRO A 257 -30.28 3.70 -18.80
C PRO A 257 -30.23 5.23 -18.91
N VAL A 258 -29.23 5.80 -19.58
CA VAL A 258 -29.00 7.25 -19.65
C VAL A 258 -29.07 7.83 -21.05
N LEU A 259 -29.11 7.00 -22.11
CA LEU A 259 -29.23 7.47 -23.50
C LEU A 259 -30.36 8.48 -23.73
N PRO A 260 -31.59 8.32 -23.18
CA PRO A 260 -32.65 9.31 -23.36
C PRO A 260 -32.29 10.69 -22.78
N LEU A 261 -31.60 10.73 -21.64
CA LEU A 261 -31.18 11.98 -21.01
C LEU A 261 -30.13 12.71 -21.86
N LEU A 262 -29.24 11.95 -22.53
CA LEU A 262 -28.22 12.49 -23.42
C LEU A 262 -28.81 13.00 -24.74
N ALA A 263 -29.84 12.33 -25.25
CA ALA A 263 -30.51 12.69 -26.49
C ALA A 263 -31.25 14.04 -26.40
N ASP A 264 -31.82 14.34 -25.24
CA ASP A 264 -32.59 15.57 -25.00
C ASP A 264 -31.71 16.77 -24.67
N ALA A 265 -30.43 16.55 -24.36
CA ALA A 265 -29.52 17.61 -23.96
C ALA A 265 -29.07 18.50 -25.13
N ARG A 266 -29.01 19.82 -24.89
CA ARG A 266 -28.38 20.77 -25.83
C ARG A 266 -26.86 20.57 -25.90
N LEU A 267 -26.23 20.17 -24.80
CA LEU A 267 -24.82 19.82 -24.75
C LEU A 267 -24.61 18.62 -23.82
N VAL A 268 -23.80 17.67 -24.27
CA VAL A 268 -23.24 16.63 -23.40
C VAL A 268 -21.77 16.95 -23.18
N ALA A 269 -21.35 17.01 -21.92
CA ALA A 269 -19.97 17.21 -21.52
C ALA A 269 -19.51 16.04 -20.65
N VAL A 270 -18.23 15.67 -20.77
CA VAL A 270 -17.57 14.68 -19.91
C VAL A 270 -16.41 15.35 -19.21
N ALA A 271 -16.42 15.37 -17.88
CA ALA A 271 -15.36 15.92 -17.06
C ALA A 271 -14.64 14.81 -16.30
N GLU A 272 -13.32 14.78 -16.42
CA GLU A 272 -12.45 13.87 -15.68
C GLU A 272 -11.15 14.57 -15.28
N GLU A 273 -10.50 14.08 -14.23
CA GLU A 273 -9.26 14.66 -13.74
C GLU A 273 -8.01 14.19 -14.54
N SER A 274 -8.13 13.14 -15.35
CA SER A 274 -6.99 12.67 -16.16
C SER A 274 -6.54 13.71 -17.19
N THR A 275 -5.23 13.72 -17.51
CA THR A 275 -4.71 14.53 -18.63
C THR A 275 -5.27 14.01 -19.95
N ALA A 276 -5.49 14.93 -20.90
CA ALA A 276 -5.99 14.63 -22.23
C ALA A 276 -5.14 13.57 -22.97
N GLY A 277 -5.73 12.92 -23.98
CA GLY A 277 -5.11 11.86 -24.78
C GLY A 277 -5.47 10.45 -24.27
N GLY A 278 -6.24 9.72 -25.07
CA GLY A 278 -6.65 8.33 -24.77
C GLY A 278 -7.47 8.17 -23.48
N THR A 279 -8.29 9.16 -23.15
CA THR A 279 -8.93 9.26 -21.84
C THR A 279 -10.23 8.45 -21.72
N TRP A 280 -10.75 8.30 -20.50
CA TRP A 280 -12.05 7.66 -20.29
C TRP A 280 -13.18 8.47 -20.91
N GLY A 281 -13.12 9.81 -20.82
CA GLY A 281 -14.10 10.67 -21.45
C GLY A 281 -14.16 10.52 -22.97
N ALA A 282 -13.01 10.31 -23.62
CA ALA A 282 -12.97 10.03 -25.05
C ALA A 282 -13.69 8.71 -25.42
N GLU A 283 -13.54 7.68 -24.61
CA GLU A 283 -14.25 6.40 -24.78
C GLU A 283 -15.77 6.56 -24.59
N ILE A 284 -16.20 7.32 -23.57
CA ILE A 284 -17.62 7.65 -23.37
C ILE A 284 -18.15 8.42 -24.59
N ALA A 285 -17.45 9.45 -25.05
CA ALA A 285 -17.85 10.23 -26.20
C ALA A 285 -18.01 9.36 -27.45
N ALA A 286 -17.04 8.49 -27.73
CA ALA A 286 -17.08 7.58 -28.87
C ALA A 286 -18.32 6.66 -28.83
N ARG A 287 -18.66 6.09 -27.67
CA ARG A 287 -19.85 5.25 -27.49
C ARG A 287 -21.15 6.04 -27.63
N VAL A 288 -21.20 7.25 -27.07
CA VAL A 288 -22.35 8.15 -27.21
C VAL A 288 -22.55 8.52 -28.68
N HIS A 289 -21.49 8.89 -29.41
CA HIS A 289 -21.55 9.17 -30.84
C HIS A 289 -22.06 7.97 -31.62
N ALA A 290 -21.53 6.77 -31.37
CA ALA A 290 -21.96 5.56 -32.06
C ALA A 290 -23.46 5.25 -31.88
N ARG A 291 -24.08 5.65 -30.76
CA ARG A 291 -25.49 5.36 -30.45
C ARG A 291 -26.45 6.48 -30.85
N ILE A 292 -26.08 7.74 -30.63
CA ILE A 292 -27.02 8.87 -30.72
C ILE A 292 -26.47 10.07 -31.49
N TRP A 293 -25.45 9.91 -32.35
CA TRP A 293 -24.88 11.01 -33.16
C TRP A 293 -25.94 11.89 -33.85
N ALA A 294 -26.97 11.27 -34.43
CA ALA A 294 -28.03 11.98 -35.16
C ALA A 294 -28.95 12.85 -34.26
N GLN A 295 -28.85 12.71 -32.94
CA GLN A 295 -29.66 13.42 -31.94
C GLN A 295 -28.88 14.57 -31.27
N LEU A 296 -27.56 14.43 -31.17
CA LEU A 296 -26.69 15.43 -30.55
C LEU A 296 -26.74 16.79 -31.27
N ARG A 297 -26.71 17.87 -30.48
CA ARG A 297 -26.69 19.25 -30.98
C ARG A 297 -25.28 19.84 -31.11
N ALA A 298 -24.29 19.16 -30.55
CA ALA A 298 -22.87 19.48 -30.64
C ALA A 298 -22.05 18.20 -30.42
N PRO A 299 -20.78 18.14 -30.86
CA PRO A 299 -19.86 17.12 -30.39
C PRO A 299 -19.81 17.08 -28.86
N VAL A 300 -19.56 15.90 -28.30
CA VAL A 300 -19.42 15.75 -26.84
C VAL A 300 -18.20 16.54 -26.40
N LEU A 301 -18.38 17.44 -25.43
CA LEU A 301 -17.31 18.27 -24.90
C LEU A 301 -16.49 17.47 -23.89
N LEU A 302 -15.17 17.39 -24.09
CA LEU A 302 -14.25 16.73 -23.16
C LEU A 302 -13.51 17.76 -22.31
N LEU A 303 -13.54 17.58 -20.99
CA LEU A 303 -12.93 18.46 -20.02
C LEU A 303 -11.92 17.66 -19.19
N ASN A 304 -10.66 18.10 -19.22
CA ASN A 304 -9.52 17.42 -18.64
C ASN A 304 -8.66 18.38 -17.81
N SER A 305 -7.87 17.83 -16.87
CA SER A 305 -6.79 18.57 -16.23
C SER A 305 -5.74 19.01 -17.26
N ALA A 306 -4.98 20.05 -16.92
CA ALA A 306 -3.92 20.56 -17.78
C ALA A 306 -2.83 19.50 -18.00
N ASP A 307 -2.19 19.52 -19.18
CA ASP A 307 -1.08 18.64 -19.52
C ASP A 307 0.18 19.03 -18.74
N SER A 308 0.23 18.58 -17.49
CA SER A 308 1.31 18.87 -16.55
C SER A 308 1.37 17.79 -15.48
N VAL A 309 2.55 17.64 -14.90
CA VAL A 309 2.72 16.94 -13.63
C VAL A 309 1.93 17.67 -12.54
N VAL A 310 1.29 16.92 -11.64
CA VAL A 310 0.55 17.48 -10.50
C VAL A 310 1.54 18.00 -9.45
N PRO A 311 1.60 19.30 -9.18
CA PRO A 311 2.56 19.89 -8.25
C PRO A 311 2.07 19.78 -6.80
N THR A 312 3.00 19.82 -5.84
CA THR A 312 2.69 19.79 -4.40
C THR A 312 2.10 21.11 -3.88
N ALA A 313 2.49 22.26 -4.46
CA ALA A 313 2.05 23.56 -3.98
C ALA A 313 0.57 23.81 -4.33
N PRO A 314 -0.32 24.10 -3.36
CA PRO A 314 -1.77 24.13 -3.60
C PRO A 314 -2.22 25.07 -4.72
N HIS A 315 -1.63 26.26 -4.80
CA HIS A 315 -1.96 27.24 -5.83
C HIS A 315 -1.52 26.83 -7.24
N LEU A 316 -0.50 25.96 -7.36
CA LEU A 316 -0.11 25.37 -8.64
C LEU A 316 -0.96 24.13 -8.94
N GLU A 317 -1.30 23.34 -7.92
CA GLU A 317 -2.15 22.14 -8.06
C GLU A 317 -3.52 22.54 -8.60
N ALA A 318 -4.12 23.59 -8.04
CA ALA A 318 -5.38 24.17 -8.51
C ALA A 318 -5.35 24.69 -9.96
N ARG A 319 -4.17 25.04 -10.50
CA ARG A 319 -4.01 25.44 -11.91
C ARG A 319 -3.92 24.25 -12.85
N VAL A 320 -3.49 23.09 -12.35
CA VAL A 320 -3.36 21.86 -13.14
C VAL A 320 -4.66 21.08 -13.12
N LEU A 321 -5.20 20.82 -11.93
CA LEU A 321 -6.39 20.00 -11.77
C LEU A 321 -7.64 20.71 -12.27
N LEU A 322 -8.54 19.94 -12.90
CA LEU A 322 -9.83 20.46 -13.36
C LEU A 322 -10.68 20.92 -12.15
N GLY A 323 -11.05 22.20 -12.12
CA GLY A 323 -11.88 22.82 -11.08
C GLY A 323 -13.32 23.11 -11.54
N ALA A 324 -14.22 23.40 -10.58
CA ALA A 324 -15.64 23.63 -10.83
C ALA A 324 -15.91 24.84 -11.74
N GLU A 325 -15.19 25.94 -11.52
CA GLU A 325 -15.30 27.17 -12.32
C GLU A 325 -14.95 26.91 -13.79
N ARG A 326 -13.81 26.25 -14.04
CA ARG A 326 -13.39 25.88 -15.40
C ARG A 326 -14.39 24.94 -16.08
N ILE A 327 -14.96 23.98 -15.34
CA ILE A 327 -16.02 23.12 -15.87
C ILE A 327 -17.23 23.96 -16.30
N ALA A 328 -17.70 24.86 -15.43
CA ALA A 328 -18.87 25.70 -15.72
C ALA A 328 -18.64 26.64 -16.90
N GLU A 329 -17.48 27.31 -16.97
CA GLU A 329 -17.13 28.22 -18.06
C GLU A 329 -17.05 27.53 -19.43
N GLU A 330 -16.40 26.36 -19.49
CA GLU A 330 -16.28 25.60 -20.74
C GLU A 330 -17.63 25.04 -21.21
N ILE A 331 -18.48 24.61 -20.27
CA ILE A 331 -19.85 24.16 -20.59
C ILE A 331 -20.70 25.32 -21.09
N GLU A 332 -20.65 26.48 -20.44
CA GLU A 332 -21.37 27.68 -20.85
C GLU A 332 -20.95 28.11 -22.27
N ALA A 333 -19.65 28.19 -22.52
CA ALA A 333 -19.10 28.52 -23.84
C ALA A 333 -19.46 27.46 -24.89
N GLY A 334 -19.42 26.18 -24.54
CA GLY A 334 -19.82 25.06 -25.41
C GLY A 334 -21.31 25.10 -25.76
N ALA A 335 -22.15 25.40 -24.77
CA ALA A 335 -23.59 25.44 -24.94
C ALA A 335 -24.03 26.63 -25.82
N ALA A 336 -23.32 27.76 -25.73
CA ALA A 336 -23.51 28.90 -26.63
C ALA A 336 -23.18 28.59 -28.11
N ARG A 337 -22.31 27.61 -28.38
CA ARG A 337 -21.94 27.17 -29.74
C ARG A 337 -22.77 26.01 -30.28
N SER A 338 -23.66 25.43 -29.46
CA SER A 338 -24.49 24.29 -29.85
C SER A 338 -25.57 24.66 -30.86
N LEU A 339 -26.02 23.67 -31.66
CA LEU A 339 -27.14 23.87 -32.56
C LEU A 339 -28.44 24.13 -31.76
N PRO A 340 -29.36 24.97 -32.26
CA PRO A 340 -30.63 25.30 -31.57
C PRO A 340 -31.46 24.05 -31.27
N PRO A 341 -32.41 24.02 -30.31
CA PRO A 341 -33.22 22.84 -30.03
C PRO A 341 -33.93 22.30 -31.29
N ARG A 342 -34.08 20.98 -31.41
CA ARG A 342 -34.93 20.40 -32.48
C ARG A 342 -36.38 20.79 -32.18
N ALA A 343 -37.13 21.21 -33.20
CA ALA A 343 -38.57 21.34 -33.08
C ALA A 343 -39.16 19.99 -32.65
N PRO A 344 -40.15 19.95 -31.75
CA PRO A 344 -40.77 18.71 -31.33
C PRO A 344 -41.25 17.94 -32.56
N ALA A 345 -40.86 16.67 -32.67
CA ALA A 345 -41.27 15.83 -33.78
C ALA A 345 -42.80 15.74 -33.77
N THR A 346 -43.46 16.21 -34.83
CA THR A 346 -44.85 15.84 -35.10
C THR A 346 -44.91 14.32 -35.18
N PRO A 347 -45.71 13.64 -34.35
CA PRO A 347 -45.84 12.19 -34.44
C PRO A 347 -46.34 11.81 -35.85
N PRO A 348 -45.82 10.74 -36.46
CA PRO A 348 -46.37 10.25 -37.71
C PRO A 348 -47.84 9.85 -37.49
N PRO A 349 -48.73 9.98 -38.49
CA PRO A 349 -50.12 9.60 -38.35
C PRO A 349 -50.23 8.12 -37.99
N ALA A 350 -51.01 7.81 -36.95
CA ALA A 350 -51.20 6.46 -36.46
C ALA A 350 -51.95 5.61 -37.51
N THR A 351 -51.31 4.55 -37.99
CA THR A 351 -51.97 3.47 -38.74
C THR A 351 -52.51 2.45 -37.72
N PRO A 352 -53.81 2.12 -37.71
CA PRO A 352 -54.39 1.27 -36.70
C PRO A 352 -54.09 -0.21 -36.97
N LEU A 353 -53.52 -0.89 -35.97
CA LEU A 353 -53.60 -2.34 -35.85
C LEU A 353 -54.44 -2.68 -34.62
N ALA A 354 -55.49 -3.46 -34.87
CA ALA A 354 -56.59 -3.73 -33.99
C ALA A 354 -56.37 -5.01 -33.16
N VAL A 355 -57.22 -5.12 -32.12
CA VAL A 355 -57.67 -6.35 -31.41
C VAL A 355 -56.68 -6.79 -30.31
N THR A 356 -57.00 -7.02 -29.03
CA THR A 356 -58.18 -7.09 -28.11
C THR A 356 -57.53 -7.27 -26.72
N GLY A 357 -58.02 -6.82 -25.56
CA GLY A 357 -59.37 -6.83 -24.99
C GLY A 357 -59.23 -7.14 -23.48
N ALA A 358 -60.13 -6.56 -22.67
CA ALA A 358 -60.39 -6.79 -21.22
C ALA A 358 -59.30 -6.36 -20.22
N GLU A 359 -59.54 -5.66 -19.11
CA GLU A 359 -60.78 -5.26 -18.42
C GLU A 359 -60.41 -4.17 -17.37
N THR A 360 -61.26 -3.17 -17.22
CA THR A 360 -61.18 -2.08 -16.24
C THR A 360 -61.84 -2.46 -14.92
N LEU A 361 -61.23 -2.10 -13.79
CA LEU A 361 -61.90 -1.85 -12.51
C LEU A 361 -61.24 -0.64 -11.84
N GLY A 362 -62.05 0.35 -11.46
CA GLY A 362 -61.59 1.68 -11.06
C GLY A 362 -61.78 2.06 -9.59
N LEU A 363 -61.13 3.18 -9.26
CA LEU A 363 -61.38 4.19 -8.20
C LEU A 363 -61.13 3.78 -6.73
N PRO A 364 -60.90 4.74 -5.79
CA PRO A 364 -60.80 6.21 -5.93
C PRO A 364 -59.56 6.86 -5.25
N GLU A 365 -59.42 8.17 -5.50
CA GLU A 365 -58.63 9.14 -4.72
C GLU A 365 -59.18 9.33 -3.30
N THR A 366 -58.30 9.55 -2.32
CA THR A 366 -58.68 10.18 -1.04
C THR A 366 -57.59 11.15 -0.55
N THR A 367 -57.96 12.43 -0.59
CA THR A 367 -57.70 13.57 0.31
C THR A 367 -56.75 13.42 1.50
N ALA A 368 -55.88 14.45 1.62
CA ALA A 368 -55.16 14.84 2.83
C ALA A 368 -56.08 15.32 3.97
N PRO A 369 -55.55 15.41 5.19
CA PRO A 369 -55.90 16.48 6.11
C PRO A 369 -54.69 17.34 6.52
N GLU A 370 -54.92 18.65 6.56
CA GLU A 370 -54.03 19.69 7.07
C GLU A 370 -54.15 19.88 8.60
N THR A 371 -53.03 20.35 9.19
CA THR A 371 -52.89 21.29 10.34
C THR A 371 -53.24 20.84 11.79
N PRO A 372 -52.70 21.49 12.86
CA PRO A 372 -51.92 22.75 12.89
C PRO A 372 -50.60 22.76 13.70
N ALA A 373 -49.91 23.88 13.52
CA ALA A 373 -48.76 24.39 14.25
C ALA A 373 -48.98 24.59 15.76
N ALA A 374 -47.88 24.55 16.51
CA ALA A 374 -47.77 25.19 17.82
C ALA A 374 -46.38 25.84 17.94
N GLU A 375 -46.40 27.13 18.29
CA GLU A 375 -45.28 28.05 18.36
C GLU A 375 -44.40 27.86 19.61
N ALA A 376 -43.13 28.21 19.41
CA ALA A 376 -42.14 28.85 20.28
C ALA A 376 -42.28 28.80 21.81
N ARG A 377 -41.15 28.45 22.45
CA ARG A 377 -40.61 29.16 23.61
C ARG A 377 -39.10 28.89 23.74
N GLU A 378 -38.31 29.97 23.69
CA GLU A 378 -36.94 30.02 24.18
C GLU A 378 -36.91 29.74 25.69
N PRO A 379 -35.74 29.37 26.24
CA PRO A 379 -35.32 30.11 27.41
C PRO A 379 -33.88 30.62 27.35
N GLU A 380 -33.80 31.78 27.98
CA GLU A 380 -32.73 32.70 28.25
C GLU A 380 -31.63 32.12 29.16
N ALA A 381 -30.44 32.71 29.02
CA ALA A 381 -29.24 32.42 29.77
C ALA A 381 -29.38 32.72 31.27
N ALA A 382 -28.80 31.87 32.11
CA ALA A 382 -28.54 32.15 33.51
C ALA A 382 -27.03 32.08 33.78
N ALA A 383 -26.49 33.20 34.26
CA ALA A 383 -25.13 33.33 34.74
C ALA A 383 -25.03 32.94 36.23
N ALA A 384 -23.93 32.27 36.60
CA ALA A 384 -23.33 32.14 37.94
C ALA A 384 -22.05 31.30 37.74
N ASP A 385 -20.91 31.49 38.38
CA ASP A 385 -20.42 32.46 39.36
C ASP A 385 -18.89 32.42 39.24
N SER A 386 -18.23 33.57 39.41
CA SER A 386 -16.78 33.70 39.26
C SER A 386 -16.07 33.40 40.58
N ALA A 387 -15.25 32.35 40.60
CA ALA A 387 -14.22 32.15 41.62
C ALA A 387 -12.84 32.42 40.99
N GLU A 388 -12.00 33.22 41.66
CA GLU A 388 -10.64 33.53 41.22
C GLU A 388 -9.80 32.25 41.01
N PRO A 389 -9.03 32.13 39.92
CA PRO A 389 -8.29 30.91 39.64
C PRO A 389 -7.05 30.80 40.54
N ALA A 390 -6.84 29.61 41.08
CA ALA A 390 -5.53 29.17 41.57
C ALA A 390 -4.50 29.36 40.44
N ALA A 391 -3.33 29.90 40.77
CA ALA A 391 -2.28 30.22 39.82
C ALA A 391 -1.72 28.94 39.18
N GLY A 392 -2.32 28.51 38.07
CA GLY A 392 -1.83 27.41 37.22
C GLY A 392 -1.26 27.93 35.91
N VAL A 393 -0.29 27.21 35.35
CA VAL A 393 0.24 27.48 34.01
C VAL A 393 -0.72 26.86 32.98
N PRO A 394 -1.39 27.65 32.13
CA PRO A 394 -2.26 27.10 31.09
C PRO A 394 -1.42 26.45 29.98
N VAL A 395 -1.81 25.24 29.60
CA VAL A 395 -1.25 24.54 28.44
C VAL A 395 -2.23 24.68 27.28
N ALA A 396 -1.94 25.58 26.36
CA ALA A 396 -2.74 25.76 25.15
C ALA A 396 -2.24 24.86 24.02
N VAL A 397 -3.13 24.49 23.10
CA VAL A 397 -2.79 23.73 21.89
C VAL A 397 -1.78 24.51 21.05
N PRO A 398 -0.54 24.04 20.89
CA PRO A 398 0.46 24.73 20.09
C PRO A 398 0.15 24.59 18.60
N LYS A 399 0.60 25.54 17.78
CA LYS A 399 0.51 25.40 16.31
C LYS A 399 1.59 24.42 15.84
N LEU A 400 1.24 23.16 15.63
CA LEU A 400 2.16 22.10 15.22
C LEU A 400 2.47 22.11 13.73
N ASN A 401 1.53 22.58 12.90
CA ASN A 401 1.77 22.77 11.48
C ASN A 401 0.94 23.92 10.90
N ASN A 402 1.38 24.45 9.76
CA ASN A 402 0.77 25.61 9.12
C ASN A 402 -0.65 25.38 8.58
N ASN A 403 -1.07 24.13 8.36
CA ASN A 403 -2.27 23.81 7.58
C ASN A 403 -3.48 23.47 8.47
N ASP A 404 -3.27 22.88 9.63
CA ASP A 404 -4.34 22.37 10.48
C ASP A 404 -4.84 23.45 11.45
N THR A 405 -6.15 23.54 11.61
CA THR A 405 -6.79 24.49 12.55
C THR A 405 -7.27 23.82 13.84
N ALA A 406 -7.26 22.48 13.88
CA ALA A 406 -7.56 21.66 15.04
C ALA A 406 -6.78 20.33 14.97
N TYR A 407 -6.58 19.69 16.11
CA TYR A 407 -5.91 18.39 16.28
C TYR A 407 -6.76 17.44 17.12
N LEU A 408 -6.56 16.13 16.97
CA LEU A 408 -7.26 15.13 17.77
C LEU A 408 -6.42 14.77 19.01
N VAL A 409 -7.00 14.83 20.21
CA VAL A 409 -6.35 14.33 21.43
C VAL A 409 -6.35 12.80 21.40
N VAL A 410 -5.19 12.18 21.22
CA VAL A 410 -5.05 10.72 21.09
C VAL A 410 -5.05 10.06 22.47
N ARG A 411 -4.17 10.54 23.36
CA ARG A 411 -4.07 10.06 24.75
C ARG A 411 -3.35 11.05 25.66
N TRP A 412 -3.64 10.98 26.96
CA TRP A 412 -2.87 11.62 28.02
C TRP A 412 -1.84 10.65 28.61
N PHE A 413 -0.65 11.16 28.93
CA PHE A 413 0.43 10.34 29.52
C PHE A 413 0.35 10.25 31.04
N ALA A 414 -0.48 11.08 31.67
CA ALA A 414 -0.69 11.09 33.12
C ALA A 414 -2.16 11.35 33.47
N ASP A 415 -2.60 10.80 34.61
CA ASP A 415 -3.95 10.97 35.13
C ASP A 415 -4.20 12.41 35.63
N ASP A 416 -5.46 12.84 35.59
CA ASP A 416 -5.90 14.12 36.17
C ASP A 416 -5.55 14.20 37.67
N GLY A 417 -4.71 15.17 38.05
CA GLY A 417 -4.17 15.38 39.39
C GLY A 417 -2.73 14.90 39.61
N ALA A 418 -2.15 14.14 38.66
CA ALA A 418 -0.75 13.69 38.75
C ALA A 418 0.23 14.87 38.72
N TYR A 419 1.35 14.76 39.45
CA TYR A 419 2.43 15.73 39.38
C TYR A 419 3.35 15.40 38.20
N LEU A 420 3.70 16.39 37.39
CA LEU A 420 4.61 16.28 36.25
C LEU A 420 5.78 17.26 36.42
N ASP A 421 6.98 16.82 36.05
CA ASP A 421 8.15 17.71 35.93
C ASP A 421 8.15 18.43 34.57
N GLU A 422 8.82 19.59 34.49
CA GLU A 422 8.96 20.33 33.22
C GLU A 422 9.70 19.48 32.19
N GLY A 423 9.13 19.37 30.98
CA GLY A 423 9.67 18.56 29.89
C GLY A 423 9.21 17.10 29.87
N GLU A 424 8.43 16.64 30.85
CA GLU A 424 7.83 15.30 30.80
C GLU A 424 6.71 15.21 29.75
N PRO A 425 6.52 14.04 29.10
CA PRO A 425 5.42 13.82 28.16
C PRO A 425 4.07 14.08 28.81
N LEU A 426 3.24 14.93 28.18
CA LEU A 426 1.97 15.37 28.74
C LEU A 426 0.77 14.81 27.95
N VAL A 427 0.72 15.06 26.65
CA VAL A 427 -0.41 14.65 25.79
C VAL A 427 0.05 14.38 24.36
N GLU A 428 -0.56 13.39 23.72
CA GLU A 428 -0.32 13.01 22.33
C GLU A 428 -1.43 13.58 21.43
N LEU A 429 -1.05 14.35 20.42
CA LEU A 429 -1.98 14.99 19.47
C LEU A 429 -1.77 14.45 18.05
N GLU A 430 -2.84 13.99 17.41
CA GLU A 430 -2.83 13.59 16.01
C GLU A 430 -3.16 14.81 15.12
N THR A 431 -2.21 15.12 14.24
CA THR A 431 -2.37 16.10 13.17
C THR A 431 -2.78 15.41 11.88
N SER A 432 -3.06 16.17 10.82
CA SER A 432 -3.34 15.58 9.50
C SER A 432 -2.15 14.85 8.85
N LYS A 433 -0.95 14.95 9.45
CA LYS A 433 0.32 14.45 8.87
C LYS A 433 1.10 13.50 9.77
N ALA A 434 1.04 13.69 11.08
CA ALA A 434 1.83 12.97 12.06
C ALA A 434 1.15 13.03 13.44
N VAL A 435 1.57 12.13 14.32
CA VAL A 435 1.23 12.17 15.74
C VAL A 435 2.40 12.84 16.47
N GLU A 436 2.11 13.87 17.26
CA GLU A 436 3.12 14.63 17.99
C GLU A 436 2.86 14.61 19.49
N GLU A 437 3.95 14.49 20.24
CA GLU A 437 3.95 14.48 21.70
C GLU A 437 4.22 15.88 22.22
N ILE A 438 3.33 16.38 23.08
CA ILE A 438 3.49 17.65 23.77
C ILE A 438 4.05 17.37 25.16
N ALA A 439 5.13 18.05 25.52
CA ALA A 439 5.72 18.00 26.85
C ALA A 439 5.13 19.05 27.79
N ALA A 440 5.17 18.79 29.10
CA ALA A 440 4.73 19.71 30.14
C ALA A 440 5.58 21.00 30.14
N PRO A 441 4.99 22.20 29.97
CA PRO A 441 5.75 23.44 29.88
C PRO A 441 6.25 24.00 31.22
N ALA A 442 5.87 23.37 32.35
CA ALA A 442 6.31 23.70 33.70
C ALA A 442 6.09 22.49 34.60
N ALA A 443 6.69 22.48 35.80
CA ALA A 443 6.37 21.47 36.80
C ALA A 443 5.05 21.82 37.53
N GLY A 444 4.17 20.84 37.77
CA GLY A 444 2.91 21.06 38.49
C GLY A 444 1.93 19.89 38.44
N HIS A 445 0.82 20.04 39.16
CA HIS A 445 -0.27 19.06 39.15
C HIS A 445 -1.17 19.24 37.93
N LEU A 446 -1.29 18.18 37.12
CA LEU A 446 -2.09 18.16 35.91
C LEU A 446 -3.57 18.35 36.22
N ARG A 447 -4.20 19.28 35.51
CA ARG A 447 -5.65 19.36 35.39
C ARG A 447 -6.10 19.28 33.93
N VAL A 448 -6.70 18.17 33.53
CA VAL A 448 -7.14 17.91 32.14
C VAL A 448 -8.39 18.73 31.81
N ARG A 449 -8.37 19.41 30.64
CA ARG A 449 -9.51 20.19 30.12
C ARG A 449 -10.09 19.62 28.83
N ALA A 450 -9.30 18.87 28.06
CA ALA A 450 -9.73 18.21 26.82
C ALA A 450 -9.76 16.68 26.97
N ALA A 451 -10.88 16.05 26.58
CA ALA A 451 -11.04 14.61 26.66
C ALA A 451 -10.30 13.88 25.52
N GLU A 452 -9.82 12.66 25.78
CA GLU A 452 -9.31 11.79 24.73
C GLU A 452 -10.38 11.53 23.66
N GLY A 453 -9.98 11.58 22.39
CA GLY A 453 -10.86 11.48 21.23
C GLY A 453 -11.61 12.77 20.85
N SER A 454 -11.38 13.88 21.55
CA SER A 454 -11.92 15.19 21.18
C SER A 454 -11.00 15.95 20.21
N GLU A 455 -11.59 16.70 19.28
CA GLU A 455 -10.86 17.67 18.45
C GLU A 455 -10.71 18.98 19.22
N VAL A 456 -9.48 19.49 19.30
CA VAL A 456 -9.12 20.75 19.97
C VAL A 456 -8.53 21.73 18.97
N GLY A 457 -9.01 22.98 18.98
CA GLY A 457 -8.52 24.04 18.09
C GLY A 457 -7.14 24.57 18.48
N VAL A 458 -6.38 25.09 17.52
CA VAL A 458 -5.10 25.76 17.85
C VAL A 458 -5.36 26.95 18.78
N GLY A 459 -4.63 26.99 19.90
CA GLY A 459 -4.79 28.01 20.95
C GLY A 459 -5.88 27.70 21.99
N GLU A 460 -6.62 26.60 21.84
CA GLU A 460 -7.58 26.13 22.85
C GLU A 460 -6.85 25.54 24.06
N LEU A 461 -7.47 25.55 25.24
CA LEU A 461 -6.86 25.09 26.48
C LEU A 461 -6.92 23.55 26.59
N LEU A 462 -5.76 22.89 26.61
CA LEU A 462 -5.64 21.44 26.79
C LEU A 462 -5.71 21.03 28.26
N ALA A 463 -4.96 21.75 29.11
CA ALA A 463 -4.82 21.47 30.53
C ALA A 463 -4.32 22.71 31.30
N GLU A 464 -4.34 22.63 32.62
CA GLU A 464 -3.67 23.55 33.53
C GLU A 464 -2.68 22.77 34.41
N LEU A 465 -1.48 23.30 34.63
CA LEU A 465 -0.54 22.76 35.61
C LEU A 465 -0.58 23.62 36.87
N LEU A 466 -1.11 23.08 37.96
CA LEU A 466 -1.39 23.79 39.20
C LEU A 466 -0.23 23.65 40.20
N THR A 467 0.01 24.70 41.00
CA THR A 467 1.01 24.66 42.08
C THR A 467 0.58 23.80 43.27
N GLU A 468 -0.72 23.51 43.40
CA GLU A 468 -1.31 22.68 44.46
C GLU A 468 -2.25 21.63 43.84
N PRO A 469 -2.38 20.43 44.45
CA PRO A 469 -3.19 19.36 43.89
C PRO A 469 -4.67 19.75 43.78
N PRO A 470 -5.37 19.35 42.71
CA PRO A 470 -6.80 19.56 42.54
C PRO A 470 -7.65 19.15 43.75
N ALA A 471 -8.53 20.04 44.24
CA ALA A 471 -9.59 19.63 45.17
C ALA A 471 -10.51 18.59 44.50
N THR A 472 -10.67 17.44 45.14
CA THR A 472 -11.32 16.24 44.59
C THR A 472 -12.84 16.39 44.51
N PRO A 473 -13.52 16.13 43.37
CA PRO A 473 -14.94 15.81 43.36
C PRO A 473 -15.17 14.38 43.87
N GLY A 474 -16.25 14.17 44.63
CA GLY A 474 -16.60 12.87 45.22
C GLY A 474 -16.85 11.76 44.18
N PRO A 475 -16.75 10.48 44.58
CA PRO A 475 -16.67 9.36 43.65
C PRO A 475 -18.03 9.06 43.02
N GLU A 476 -18.17 9.30 41.71
CA GLU A 476 -19.11 8.53 40.89
C GLU A 476 -18.46 7.20 40.48
N THR A 477 -19.22 6.13 40.69
CA THR A 477 -18.81 4.74 40.53
C THR A 477 -18.46 4.40 39.08
N ARG A 478 -17.16 4.28 38.79
CA ARG A 478 -16.63 3.61 37.59
C ARG A 478 -16.68 2.08 37.82
N PRO A 479 -17.14 1.27 36.85
CA PRO A 479 -17.05 -0.19 36.97
C PRO A 479 -15.58 -0.62 37.01
N VAL A 480 -15.26 -1.51 37.94
CA VAL A 480 -13.93 -2.12 38.08
C VAL A 480 -13.57 -2.86 36.79
N PRO A 481 -12.42 -2.57 36.14
CA PRO A 481 -11.94 -3.39 35.04
C PRO A 481 -11.56 -4.79 35.59
N PRO A 482 -11.83 -5.87 34.85
CA PRO A 482 -11.43 -7.21 35.28
C PRO A 482 -9.89 -7.27 35.40
N PRO A 483 -9.36 -8.14 36.29
CA PRO A 483 -7.92 -8.23 36.54
C PRO A 483 -7.18 -8.56 35.24
N GLU A 484 -6.01 -7.93 35.07
CA GLU A 484 -5.08 -8.23 33.97
C GLU A 484 -4.88 -9.76 33.85
N PRO A 485 -5.03 -10.33 32.64
CA PRO A 485 -4.64 -11.71 32.45
C PRO A 485 -3.13 -11.81 32.70
N LEU A 486 -2.74 -12.72 33.59
CA LEU A 486 -1.38 -13.24 33.68
C LEU A 486 -0.86 -13.48 32.27
N ALA A 487 0.33 -12.96 31.97
CA ALA A 487 1.02 -13.16 30.70
C ALA A 487 0.83 -14.59 30.23
N GLU A 488 0.06 -14.77 29.15
CA GLU A 488 -0.21 -16.10 28.63
C GLU A 488 1.13 -16.73 28.21
N PRO A 489 1.34 -18.03 28.49
CA PRO A 489 2.50 -18.72 27.97
C PRO A 489 2.48 -18.59 26.45
N LEU A 490 3.66 -18.39 25.84
CA LEU A 490 3.82 -18.39 24.39
C LEU A 490 2.96 -19.51 23.77
N PRO A 491 2.18 -19.22 22.71
CA PRO A 491 1.32 -20.24 22.12
C PRO A 491 2.17 -21.42 21.69
N GLU A 492 1.78 -22.62 22.13
CA GLU A 492 2.38 -23.85 21.62
C GLU A 492 2.28 -23.87 20.09
N PRO A 493 3.31 -24.34 19.37
CA PRO A 493 3.30 -24.37 17.92
C PRO A 493 2.04 -25.08 17.44
N ALA A 494 1.32 -24.44 16.52
CA ALA A 494 0.08 -24.96 15.95
C ALA A 494 0.26 -26.42 15.55
N ARG A 495 -0.54 -27.32 16.13
CA ARG A 495 -0.59 -28.71 15.70
C ARG A 495 -1.00 -28.72 14.23
N ALA A 496 -0.14 -29.31 13.40
CA ALA A 496 -0.41 -29.52 11.99
C ALA A 496 -1.81 -30.16 11.81
N GLN A 497 -2.63 -29.57 10.93
CA GLN A 497 -3.88 -30.16 10.48
C GLN A 497 -3.62 -31.60 9.99
N GLU A 498 -4.45 -32.55 10.43
CA GLU A 498 -4.36 -33.92 9.92
C GLU A 498 -4.57 -33.92 8.40
N PRO A 499 -3.62 -34.47 7.61
CA PRO A 499 -3.75 -34.46 6.17
C PRO A 499 -4.97 -35.28 5.75
N GLY A 500 -5.81 -34.69 4.90
CA GLY A 500 -6.86 -35.41 4.18
C GLY A 500 -6.28 -36.61 3.41
N PRO A 501 -7.12 -37.59 3.02
CA PRO A 501 -6.63 -38.86 2.50
C PRO A 501 -5.80 -38.65 1.23
N ALA A 502 -4.51 -38.99 1.34
CA ALA A 502 -3.46 -39.03 0.31
C ALA A 502 -2.70 -37.73 -0.05
N ALA A 503 -2.52 -36.77 0.87
CA ALA A 503 -1.42 -35.81 0.72
C ALA A 503 -0.07 -36.52 0.97
N ARG A 504 0.81 -36.56 -0.03
CA ARG A 504 2.19 -37.05 0.15
C ARG A 504 2.96 -36.03 0.98
N THR A 505 3.16 -36.32 2.26
CA THR A 505 3.93 -35.47 3.17
C THR A 505 5.42 -35.82 3.13
N HIS A 506 6.27 -34.80 3.17
CA HIS A 506 7.72 -34.96 3.34
C HIS A 506 8.10 -34.39 4.71
N VAL A 507 8.61 -35.25 5.58
CA VAL A 507 9.09 -34.84 6.90
C VAL A 507 10.52 -34.33 6.77
N LEU A 508 10.75 -33.08 7.17
CA LEU A 508 12.08 -32.48 7.14
C LEU A 508 13.04 -33.24 8.06
N GLY A 509 14.25 -33.52 7.57
CA GLY A 509 15.33 -34.09 8.38
C GLY A 509 15.77 -33.14 9.50
N ARG A 510 16.43 -33.67 10.54
CA ARG A 510 16.91 -32.88 11.69
C ARG A 510 17.83 -31.72 11.28
N ALA A 511 18.73 -31.96 10.31
CA ALA A 511 19.60 -30.92 9.77
C ALA A 511 18.78 -29.78 9.15
N GLN A 512 17.81 -30.11 8.29
CA GLN A 512 16.94 -29.13 7.64
C GLN A 512 16.06 -28.35 8.64
N GLN A 513 15.59 -28.99 9.71
CA GLN A 513 14.89 -28.31 10.80
C GLN A 513 15.80 -27.32 11.54
N GLY A 514 17.07 -27.69 11.77
CA GLY A 514 18.08 -26.78 12.30
C GLY A 514 18.32 -25.58 11.40
N THR A 515 18.52 -25.80 10.10
CA THR A 515 18.63 -24.73 9.11
C THR A 515 17.41 -23.81 9.14
N ALA A 516 16.18 -24.37 9.19
CA ALA A 516 14.94 -23.59 9.25
C ALA A 516 14.89 -22.70 10.50
N ALA A 517 15.31 -23.19 11.66
CA ALA A 517 15.35 -22.41 12.90
C ALA A 517 16.33 -21.23 12.78
N VAL A 518 17.53 -21.47 12.24
CA VAL A 518 18.55 -20.41 12.11
C VAL A 518 18.14 -19.37 11.07
N VAL A 519 17.62 -19.80 9.91
CA VAL A 519 17.11 -18.90 8.86
C VAL A 519 15.94 -18.05 9.38
N THR A 520 15.01 -18.66 10.12
CA THR A 520 13.88 -17.94 10.74
C THR A 520 14.38 -16.87 11.71
N ARG A 521 15.38 -17.21 12.53
CA ARG A 521 16.00 -16.28 13.46
C ARG A 521 16.68 -15.11 12.75
N ALA A 522 17.50 -15.38 11.74
CA ALA A 522 18.19 -14.37 10.96
C ALA A 522 17.22 -13.34 10.36
N HIS A 523 16.13 -13.79 9.72
CA HIS A 523 15.11 -12.90 9.14
C HIS A 523 14.36 -12.04 10.17
N ARG A 524 14.31 -12.47 11.43
CA ARG A 524 13.68 -11.72 12.52
C ARG A 524 14.63 -10.72 13.17
N GLU A 525 15.89 -11.08 13.33
CA GLU A 525 16.84 -10.37 14.19
C GLU A 525 17.82 -9.47 13.43
N VAL A 526 18.02 -9.69 12.12
CA VAL A 526 19.05 -9.00 11.33
C VAL A 526 18.42 -8.15 10.23
N PRO A 527 18.45 -6.81 10.33
CA PRO A 527 18.09 -5.89 9.26
C PRO A 527 19.11 -5.96 8.12
N VAL A 528 18.93 -6.94 7.23
CA VAL A 528 19.89 -7.22 6.17
C VAL A 528 19.84 -6.17 5.08
N ALA A 529 21.01 -5.65 4.70
CA ALA A 529 21.23 -4.98 3.44
C ALA A 529 22.26 -5.74 2.62
N PHE A 530 22.38 -5.36 1.35
CA PHE A 530 23.10 -6.16 0.37
C PHE A 530 23.85 -5.30 -0.65
N ALA A 531 25.05 -5.74 -1.02
CA ALA A 531 25.84 -5.18 -2.12
C ALA A 531 26.54 -6.31 -2.90
N ALA A 532 26.80 -6.09 -4.19
CA ALA A 532 27.56 -7.03 -5.02
C ALA A 532 28.52 -6.31 -5.96
N VAL A 533 29.62 -6.99 -6.29
CA VAL A 533 30.59 -6.57 -7.30
C VAL A 533 30.94 -7.73 -8.21
N GLU A 534 31.29 -7.44 -9.45
CA GLU A 534 31.83 -8.41 -10.40
C GLU A 534 33.35 -8.27 -10.44
N VAL A 535 34.06 -9.40 -10.48
CA VAL A 535 35.52 -9.44 -10.54
C VAL A 535 35.98 -10.45 -11.59
N THR A 536 36.95 -10.05 -12.42
CA THR A 536 37.64 -10.97 -13.32
C THR A 536 38.67 -11.78 -12.54
N VAL A 537 38.72 -13.08 -12.77
CA VAL A 537 39.49 -14.04 -11.95
C VAL A 537 40.46 -14.89 -12.79
N ASP A 538 40.73 -14.52 -14.04
CA ASP A 538 41.61 -15.31 -14.91
C ASP A 538 43.02 -15.48 -14.33
N ALA A 539 43.61 -14.38 -13.81
CA ALA A 539 44.94 -14.39 -13.22
C ALA A 539 44.99 -15.29 -11.98
N VAL A 540 44.05 -15.13 -11.04
CA VAL A 540 44.03 -15.95 -9.82
C VAL A 540 43.77 -17.42 -10.13
N LEU A 541 42.86 -17.76 -11.05
CA LEU A 541 42.62 -19.13 -11.46
C LEU A 541 43.86 -19.77 -12.10
N ALA A 542 44.65 -19.00 -12.86
CA ALA A 542 45.93 -19.47 -13.38
C ALA A 542 46.94 -19.75 -12.25
N ARG A 543 47.07 -18.85 -11.27
CA ARG A 543 48.00 -19.05 -10.15
C ARG A 543 47.60 -20.21 -9.24
N LEU A 544 46.31 -20.39 -8.96
CA LEU A 544 45.81 -21.49 -8.14
C LEU A 544 46.11 -22.87 -8.77
N ARG A 545 46.05 -22.97 -10.10
CA ARG A 545 46.50 -24.18 -10.82
C ARG A 545 47.98 -24.45 -10.60
N THR A 546 48.83 -23.44 -10.78
CA THR A 546 50.27 -23.56 -10.52
C THR A 546 50.57 -23.95 -9.07
N LEU A 547 49.88 -23.33 -8.11
CA LEU A 547 50.04 -23.64 -6.69
C LEU A 547 49.63 -25.09 -6.37
N SER A 548 48.56 -25.58 -7.01
CA SER A 548 48.13 -26.97 -6.85
C SER A 548 49.19 -27.95 -7.38
N ASP A 549 49.83 -27.63 -8.51
CA ASP A 549 50.94 -28.42 -9.06
C ASP A 549 52.19 -28.39 -8.17
N GLU A 550 52.49 -27.24 -7.54
CA GLU A 550 53.66 -27.03 -6.68
C GLU A 550 53.52 -27.73 -5.31
N THR A 551 52.31 -27.69 -4.73
CA THR A 551 52.05 -28.16 -3.35
C THR A 551 51.43 -29.56 -3.30
N GLY A 552 50.81 -30.01 -4.39
CA GLY A 552 50.01 -31.23 -4.43
C GLY A 552 48.62 -31.11 -3.79
N ALA A 553 48.25 -29.95 -3.25
CA ALA A 553 46.92 -29.68 -2.69
C ALA A 553 45.93 -29.23 -3.79
N GLU A 554 44.66 -29.61 -3.68
CA GLU A 554 43.62 -29.16 -4.63
C GLU A 554 43.10 -27.76 -4.21
N VAL A 555 43.80 -26.70 -4.61
CA VAL A 555 43.42 -25.32 -4.26
C VAL A 555 42.56 -24.70 -5.37
N GLY A 556 41.42 -24.14 -5.00
CA GLY A 556 40.49 -23.52 -5.94
C GLY A 556 40.02 -22.12 -5.53
N LEU A 557 39.01 -21.64 -6.26
CA LEU A 557 38.37 -20.36 -6.01
C LEU A 557 37.78 -20.25 -4.58
N PRO A 558 37.16 -21.29 -3.99
CA PRO A 558 36.68 -21.23 -2.62
C PRO A 558 37.75 -20.82 -1.60
N GLU A 559 38.92 -21.45 -1.66
CA GLU A 559 40.04 -21.21 -0.75
C GLU A 559 40.58 -19.78 -0.95
N ALA A 560 40.69 -19.32 -2.20
CA ALA A 560 41.10 -17.96 -2.52
C ALA A 560 40.14 -16.90 -1.99
N VAL A 561 38.82 -17.12 -2.09
CA VAL A 561 37.81 -16.20 -1.55
C VAL A 561 37.90 -16.13 -0.03
N VAL A 562 37.99 -17.28 0.65
CA VAL A 562 38.16 -17.32 2.12
C VAL A 562 39.41 -16.56 2.55
N LYS A 563 40.54 -16.78 1.86
CA LYS A 563 41.80 -16.09 2.17
C LYS A 563 41.73 -14.59 1.91
N ALA A 564 41.14 -14.16 0.78
CA ALA A 564 40.96 -12.75 0.44
C ALA A 564 40.03 -12.03 1.43
N VAL A 565 38.95 -12.69 1.85
CA VAL A 565 38.06 -12.21 2.92
C VAL A 565 38.84 -12.09 4.23
N ALA A 566 39.59 -13.11 4.64
CA ALA A 566 40.36 -13.06 5.88
C ALA A 566 41.39 -11.92 5.89
N ALA A 567 42.06 -11.70 4.76
CA ALA A 567 43.04 -10.65 4.56
C ALA A 567 42.47 -9.23 4.67
N ALA A 568 41.17 -9.05 4.43
CA ALA A 568 40.51 -7.75 4.56
C ALA A 568 40.26 -7.35 6.03
N HIS A 569 40.37 -8.27 6.99
CA HIS A 569 40.07 -8.02 8.40
C HIS A 569 40.78 -6.80 9.00
N PRO A 570 42.11 -6.58 8.83
CA PRO A 570 42.79 -5.43 9.43
C PRO A 570 42.24 -4.06 8.99
N ALA A 571 41.73 -3.96 7.77
CA ALA A 571 41.13 -2.74 7.24
C ALA A 571 39.64 -2.59 7.63
N PHE A 572 38.95 -3.70 7.90
CA PHE A 572 37.51 -3.75 8.15
C PHE A 572 37.13 -4.56 9.40
N PRO A 573 37.73 -4.34 10.58
CA PRO A 573 37.57 -5.23 11.73
C PRO A 573 36.12 -5.31 12.25
N HIS A 574 35.34 -4.24 12.06
CA HIS A 574 33.94 -4.16 12.49
C HIS A 574 33.00 -5.06 11.67
N LEU A 575 33.36 -5.46 10.44
CA LEU A 575 32.55 -6.39 9.61
C LEU A 575 32.64 -7.84 10.12
N PHE A 576 33.70 -8.17 10.86
CA PHE A 576 33.93 -9.47 11.49
C PHE A 576 33.42 -9.49 12.94
N GLY A 577 32.75 -8.42 13.37
CA GLY A 577 32.29 -8.28 14.74
C GLY A 577 31.00 -9.05 15.04
N THR A 578 30.61 -8.97 16.31
CA THR A 578 29.32 -9.44 16.81
C THR A 578 28.62 -8.29 17.51
N LEU A 579 27.35 -8.02 17.17
CA LEU A 579 26.55 -7.05 17.92
C LEU A 579 26.29 -7.57 19.33
N VAL A 580 26.70 -6.81 20.34
CA VAL A 580 26.49 -7.17 21.76
C VAL A 580 25.22 -6.53 22.29
N ASP A 581 24.99 -5.28 21.89
CA ASP A 581 23.80 -4.48 22.16
C ASP A 581 23.59 -3.45 21.03
N GLU A 582 22.53 -2.64 21.09
CA GLU A 582 22.18 -1.65 20.06
C GLU A 582 23.26 -0.59 19.76
N ARG A 583 24.34 -0.51 20.55
CA ARG A 583 25.38 0.52 20.41
C ARG A 583 26.80 -0.06 20.30
N THR A 584 26.98 -1.35 20.56
CA THR A 584 28.31 -1.93 20.79
C THR A 584 28.55 -3.17 19.94
N VAL A 585 29.65 -3.15 19.18
CA VAL A 585 30.15 -4.28 18.40
C VAL A 585 31.41 -4.83 19.06
N ARG A 586 31.41 -6.13 19.37
CA ARG A 586 32.61 -6.84 19.82
C ARG A 586 33.39 -7.29 18.60
N LEU A 587 34.62 -6.81 18.46
CA LEU A 587 35.53 -7.17 17.39
C LEU A 587 36.09 -8.59 17.61
N ALA A 588 36.47 -9.25 16.51
CA ALA A 588 37.10 -10.56 16.56
C ALA A 588 38.63 -10.42 16.64
N ASP A 589 39.26 -11.12 17.59
CA ASP A 589 40.72 -11.16 17.71
C ASP A 589 41.36 -12.16 16.73
N THR A 590 40.59 -13.17 16.32
CA THR A 590 40.98 -14.20 15.34
C THR A 590 39.98 -14.25 14.19
N VAL A 591 40.49 -14.52 12.99
CA VAL A 591 39.66 -14.51 11.76
C VAL A 591 39.16 -15.93 11.45
N ASP A 592 38.15 -16.34 12.20
CA ASP A 592 37.49 -17.63 12.04
C ASP A 592 36.33 -17.51 11.04
N ILE A 593 36.39 -18.18 9.90
CA ILE A 593 35.41 -18.02 8.81
C ILE A 593 34.52 -19.25 8.70
N GLY A 594 33.21 -19.06 8.81
CA GLY A 594 32.23 -20.08 8.49
C GLY A 594 32.14 -20.29 6.98
N VAL A 595 32.09 -21.53 6.49
CA VAL A 595 31.99 -21.81 5.05
C VAL A 595 30.84 -22.76 4.78
N THR A 596 29.96 -22.43 3.83
CA THR A 596 28.84 -23.30 3.49
C THR A 596 29.31 -24.58 2.80
N VAL A 597 28.85 -25.72 3.30
CA VAL A 597 29.05 -27.04 2.68
C VAL A 597 27.70 -27.73 2.57
N ASP A 598 27.27 -27.99 1.34
CA ASP A 598 26.06 -28.75 1.02
C ASP A 598 26.45 -30.08 0.38
N ALA A 599 26.04 -31.19 0.99
CA ALA A 599 26.26 -32.54 0.50
C ALA A 599 24.97 -33.22 -0.02
N GLY A 600 23.90 -32.44 -0.25
CA GLY A 600 22.58 -32.91 -0.68
C GLY A 600 21.73 -33.56 0.42
N ASN A 601 22.27 -33.68 1.63
CA ASN A 601 21.61 -34.20 2.83
C ASN A 601 21.36 -33.11 3.90
N GLY A 602 21.71 -31.85 3.59
CA GLY A 602 21.58 -30.70 4.48
C GLY A 602 22.74 -29.71 4.28
N LEU A 603 22.48 -28.45 4.64
CA LEU A 603 23.47 -27.36 4.61
C LEU A 603 24.18 -27.24 5.96
N TYR A 604 25.51 -27.34 5.95
CA TYR A 604 26.36 -27.13 7.11
C TYR A 604 27.21 -25.87 6.93
N ILE A 605 27.58 -25.21 8.02
CA ILE A 605 28.51 -24.07 8.01
C ILE A 605 29.63 -24.33 9.02
N PRO A 606 30.56 -25.25 8.74
CA PRO A 606 31.75 -25.44 9.55
C PRO A 606 32.66 -24.22 9.48
N VAL A 607 33.45 -24.03 10.54
CA VAL A 607 34.28 -22.84 10.77
C VAL A 607 35.74 -23.20 10.58
N LEU A 608 36.35 -22.60 9.56
CA LEU A 608 37.79 -22.59 9.37
C LEU A 608 38.42 -21.65 10.40
N ARG A 609 39.39 -22.17 11.17
CA ARG A 609 40.05 -21.43 12.24
C ARG A 609 41.26 -20.66 11.73
N ASP A 610 41.45 -19.45 12.26
CA ASP A 610 42.61 -18.60 12.00
C ASP A 610 42.96 -18.48 10.50
N CYS A 611 41.97 -18.15 9.68
CA CYS A 611 42.11 -18.12 8.22
C CYS A 611 43.18 -17.11 7.75
N ALA A 612 43.43 -16.06 8.54
CA ALA A 612 44.45 -15.07 8.22
C ALA A 612 45.87 -15.68 8.29
N GLY A 613 46.17 -16.50 9.31
CA GLY A 613 47.49 -17.10 9.53
C GLY A 613 47.79 -18.37 8.73
N ARG A 614 46.79 -18.98 8.09
CA ARG A 614 46.91 -20.28 7.42
C ARG A 614 47.20 -20.18 5.93
N SER A 615 47.91 -21.17 5.36
CA SER A 615 48.17 -21.24 3.92
C SER A 615 46.92 -21.70 3.15
N LEU A 616 46.87 -21.45 1.84
CA LEU A 616 45.78 -21.96 0.99
C LEU A 616 45.72 -23.48 0.97
N ALA A 617 46.86 -24.18 1.09
CA ALA A 617 46.91 -25.63 1.19
C ALA A 617 46.25 -26.11 2.50
N ASP A 618 46.55 -25.45 3.63
CA ASP A 618 45.91 -25.79 4.91
C ASP A 618 44.39 -25.59 4.86
N LEU A 619 43.92 -24.53 4.19
CA LEU A 619 42.49 -24.26 4.02
C LEU A 619 41.82 -25.29 3.10
N SER A 620 42.52 -25.73 2.04
CA SER A 620 42.05 -26.78 1.12
C SER A 620 41.86 -28.11 1.84
N ASP A 621 42.84 -28.52 2.65
CA ASP A 621 42.78 -29.78 3.43
C ASP A 621 41.58 -29.79 4.39
N ASP A 622 41.33 -28.69 5.11
CA ASP A 622 40.18 -28.56 6.01
C ASP A 622 38.85 -28.56 5.25
N LEU A 623 38.76 -27.84 4.12
CA LEU A 623 37.54 -27.82 3.31
C LEU A 623 37.23 -29.20 2.72
N MET A 624 38.26 -29.97 2.35
CA MET A 624 38.09 -31.35 1.92
C MET A 624 37.58 -32.24 3.06
N ASP A 625 38.16 -32.13 4.26
CA ASP A 625 37.69 -32.84 5.46
C ASP A 625 36.23 -32.47 5.79
N PHE A 626 35.88 -31.19 5.72
CA PHE A 626 34.51 -30.72 5.90
C PHE A 626 33.54 -31.29 4.87
N ARG A 627 33.93 -31.39 3.59
CA ARG A 627 33.10 -32.04 2.56
C ARG A 627 32.86 -33.52 2.87
N LEU A 628 33.89 -34.25 3.31
CA LEU A 628 33.75 -35.65 3.72
C LEU A 628 32.85 -35.80 4.94
N LYS A 629 33.00 -34.93 5.95
CA LYS A 629 32.16 -34.91 7.15
C LYS A 629 30.72 -34.52 6.85
N ALA A 630 30.47 -33.59 5.93
CA ALA A 630 29.12 -33.22 5.49
C ALA A 630 28.41 -34.41 4.84
N PHE A 631 29.11 -35.13 3.96
CA PHE A 631 28.58 -36.34 3.33
C PHE A 631 28.23 -37.43 4.36
N ARG A 632 29.05 -37.58 5.42
CA ARG A 632 28.82 -38.54 6.51
C ARG A 632 27.89 -38.04 7.63
N ALA A 633 27.56 -36.75 7.64
CA ALA A 633 26.85 -36.05 8.72
C ALA A 633 27.55 -36.18 10.10
N GLU A 634 28.88 -35.99 10.15
CA GLU A 634 29.73 -36.27 11.32
C GLU A 634 30.32 -35.01 12.00
N PHE A 635 29.77 -33.81 11.73
CA PHE A 635 30.26 -32.58 12.35
C PHE A 635 30.04 -32.53 13.86
N THR A 636 31.04 -32.04 14.58
CA THR A 636 30.93 -31.71 16.00
C THR A 636 30.38 -30.29 16.20
N ALA A 637 29.79 -30.02 17.38
CA ALA A 637 29.28 -28.68 17.70
C ALA A 637 30.38 -27.60 17.71
N GLY A 638 31.62 -27.98 18.06
CA GLY A 638 32.77 -27.07 18.05
C GLY A 638 33.20 -26.66 16.64
N GLU A 639 32.99 -27.52 15.65
CA GLU A 639 33.30 -27.21 14.24
C GLU A 639 32.25 -26.29 13.61
N LEU A 640 31.03 -26.27 14.13
CA LEU A 640 29.90 -25.48 13.58
C LEU A 640 29.67 -24.13 14.29
N SER A 641 30.57 -23.70 15.17
CA SER A 641 30.36 -22.52 16.01
C SER A 641 31.59 -21.61 16.10
N GLY A 642 31.37 -20.33 16.43
CA GLY A 642 32.47 -19.39 16.69
C GLY A 642 33.09 -18.72 15.45
N GLY A 643 32.45 -18.81 14.28
CA GLY A 643 32.85 -17.99 13.13
C GLY A 643 32.50 -16.52 13.35
N CYS A 644 33.38 -15.62 12.91
CA CYS A 644 33.23 -14.17 12.98
C CYS A 644 32.57 -13.56 11.73
N LEU A 645 32.69 -14.26 10.59
CA LEU A 645 32.03 -13.96 9.32
C LEU A 645 31.85 -15.27 8.55
N SER A 646 30.84 -15.36 7.68
CA SER A 646 30.62 -16.56 6.84
C SER A 646 30.82 -16.30 5.35
N VAL A 647 31.19 -17.33 4.59
CA VAL A 647 31.31 -17.35 3.13
C VAL A 647 30.38 -18.43 2.57
N SER A 648 29.47 -17.99 1.70
CA SER A 648 28.57 -18.83 0.91
C SER A 648 29.24 -19.19 -0.40
N LEU A 649 29.57 -20.47 -0.56
CA LEU A 649 30.16 -21.02 -1.78
C LEU A 649 29.06 -21.47 -2.72
N ASN A 650 28.68 -20.62 -3.68
CA ASN A 650 27.68 -20.91 -4.70
C ASN A 650 28.34 -21.03 -6.07
N THR A 651 29.46 -21.76 -6.13
CA THR A 651 30.35 -21.82 -7.30
C THR A 651 29.87 -22.76 -8.40
N GLU A 652 28.62 -23.24 -8.34
CA GLU A 652 28.05 -24.11 -9.37
C GLU A 652 27.91 -23.37 -10.72
N PRO A 653 28.21 -24.02 -11.85
CA PRO A 653 28.04 -23.42 -13.16
C PRO A 653 26.61 -22.91 -13.38
N GLY A 654 26.46 -21.65 -13.79
CA GLY A 654 25.18 -21.01 -14.04
C GLY A 654 24.56 -20.30 -12.83
N VAL A 655 25.11 -20.48 -11.63
CA VAL A 655 24.71 -19.69 -10.45
C VAL A 655 25.42 -18.34 -10.48
N LEU A 656 24.75 -17.35 -11.06
CA LEU A 656 25.34 -16.02 -11.25
C LEU A 656 25.50 -15.24 -9.94
N PHE A 657 24.54 -15.42 -9.04
CA PHE A 657 24.39 -14.57 -7.86
C PHE A 657 23.48 -15.25 -6.83
N VAL A 658 23.86 -15.20 -5.55
CA VAL A 658 23.06 -15.61 -4.40
C VAL A 658 23.21 -14.56 -3.31
N GLN A 659 22.10 -14.04 -2.79
CA GLN A 659 22.11 -13.21 -1.58
C GLN A 659 22.18 -14.15 -0.36
N PRO A 660 23.26 -14.12 0.42
CA PRO A 660 23.39 -14.98 1.58
C PRO A 660 22.55 -14.45 2.76
N ILE A 661 22.28 -15.34 3.73
CA ILE A 661 21.54 -15.01 4.96
C ILE A 661 22.57 -14.73 6.06
N VAL A 662 22.55 -13.54 6.64
CA VAL A 662 23.46 -13.18 7.74
C VAL A 662 23.12 -14.00 8.99
N MET A 663 24.11 -14.73 9.49
CA MET A 663 23.92 -15.71 10.55
C MET A 663 24.11 -15.07 11.93
N ALA A 664 23.03 -14.81 12.67
CA ALA A 664 23.13 -14.27 14.03
C ALA A 664 24.02 -15.19 14.91
N PRO A 665 25.04 -14.65 15.62
CA PRO A 665 25.24 -13.24 15.91
C PRO A 665 26.30 -12.52 15.04
N GLN A 666 26.72 -13.12 13.92
CA GLN A 666 27.61 -12.48 12.95
C GLN A 666 26.91 -11.32 12.24
N LEU A 667 27.70 -10.36 11.78
CA LEU A 667 27.21 -9.16 11.11
C LEU A 667 27.19 -9.27 9.59
N CYS A 668 27.97 -10.18 9.01
CA CYS A 668 28.23 -10.22 7.58
C CYS A 668 28.30 -11.66 7.07
N MET A 669 27.86 -11.84 5.82
CA MET A 669 28.13 -13.06 5.05
C MET A 669 28.46 -12.68 3.60
N VAL A 670 29.60 -13.17 3.13
CA VAL A 670 30.03 -13.03 1.73
C VAL A 670 29.46 -14.17 0.91
N SER A 671 29.10 -13.94 -0.34
CA SER A 671 28.78 -15.00 -1.30
C SER A 671 29.68 -14.91 -2.52
N VAL A 672 29.98 -16.06 -3.12
CA VAL A 672 30.67 -16.15 -4.41
C VAL A 672 29.84 -16.99 -5.38
N GLY A 673 29.55 -16.43 -6.55
CA GLY A 673 28.87 -17.13 -7.65
C GLY A 673 29.79 -18.04 -8.46
N GLY A 674 29.20 -18.81 -9.37
CA GLY A 674 29.90 -19.67 -10.32
C GLY A 674 30.74 -18.87 -11.32
N PRO A 675 31.96 -19.33 -11.67
CA PRO A 675 32.74 -18.74 -12.75
C PRO A 675 31.97 -18.73 -14.07
N LEU A 676 31.90 -17.55 -14.69
CA LEU A 676 31.21 -17.33 -15.95
C LEU A 676 32.20 -16.78 -16.98
N THR A 677 32.29 -17.43 -18.13
CA THR A 677 33.04 -16.89 -19.27
C THR A 677 32.26 -15.75 -19.91
N ARG A 678 32.89 -14.58 -20.02
CA ARG A 678 32.37 -13.41 -20.73
C ARG A 678 33.30 -13.02 -21.87
N LEU A 679 32.72 -12.39 -22.88
CA LEU A 679 33.47 -11.75 -23.95
C LEU A 679 33.67 -10.27 -23.59
N VAL A 680 34.92 -9.84 -23.49
CA VAL A 680 35.33 -8.45 -23.28
C VAL A 680 36.13 -7.95 -24.48
N LEU A 681 36.33 -6.64 -24.57
CA LEU A 681 37.21 -6.05 -25.56
C LEU A 681 38.55 -5.72 -24.90
N GLU A 682 39.60 -6.45 -25.24
CA GLU A 682 40.98 -6.16 -24.88
C GLU A 682 41.68 -5.56 -26.09
N ASP A 683 42.19 -4.33 -25.96
CA ASP A 683 42.82 -3.57 -27.06
C ASP A 683 41.98 -3.50 -28.36
N GLY A 684 40.65 -3.49 -28.21
CA GLY A 684 39.71 -3.45 -29.34
C GLY A 684 39.46 -4.79 -30.02
N ALA A 685 40.06 -5.89 -29.54
CA ALA A 685 39.79 -7.24 -29.99
C ALA A 685 38.91 -8.01 -28.99
N PRO A 686 37.95 -8.84 -29.44
CA PRO A 686 37.19 -9.71 -28.55
C PRO A 686 38.10 -10.73 -27.86
N ALA A 687 38.12 -10.72 -26.54
CA ALA A 687 38.85 -11.64 -25.68
C ALA A 687 37.89 -12.29 -24.68
N SER A 688 38.13 -13.53 -24.31
CA SER A 688 37.37 -14.21 -23.25
C SER A 688 38.00 -13.95 -21.89
N THR A 689 37.20 -13.55 -20.91
CA THR A 689 37.57 -13.44 -19.50
C THR A 689 36.64 -14.29 -18.66
N THR A 690 37.11 -14.75 -17.50
CA THR A 690 36.31 -15.44 -16.51
C THR A 690 35.97 -14.46 -15.39
N VAL A 691 34.67 -14.27 -15.13
CA VAL A 691 34.19 -13.42 -14.03
C VAL A 691 33.47 -14.24 -12.97
N VAL A 692 33.49 -13.73 -11.74
CA VAL A 692 32.62 -14.19 -10.65
C VAL A 692 31.94 -12.98 -10.01
N THR A 693 30.76 -13.20 -9.46
CA THR A 693 30.06 -12.20 -8.64
C THR A 693 30.38 -12.44 -7.17
N LEU A 694 30.89 -11.42 -6.49
CA LEU A 694 31.00 -11.39 -5.03
C LEU A 694 29.82 -10.61 -4.45
N GLY A 695 29.11 -11.20 -3.49
CA GLY A 695 28.05 -10.56 -2.73
C GLY A 695 28.45 -10.35 -1.27
N LEU A 696 27.91 -9.32 -0.63
CA LEU A 696 27.98 -9.12 0.81
C LEU A 696 26.56 -8.81 1.32
N ALA A 697 26.02 -9.73 2.12
CA ALA A 697 24.90 -9.42 3.00
C ALA A 697 25.45 -8.95 4.35
N TYR A 698 24.88 -7.88 4.90
CA TYR A 698 25.37 -7.28 6.14
C TYR A 698 24.23 -6.71 6.98
N ASP A 699 24.41 -6.70 8.30
CA ASP A 699 23.51 -6.03 9.24
C ASP A 699 23.66 -4.51 9.11
N HIS A 700 22.64 -3.86 8.55
CA HIS A 700 22.68 -2.43 8.25
C HIS A 700 22.57 -1.55 9.51
N ARG A 701 22.39 -2.13 10.71
CA ARG A 701 22.55 -1.39 11.97
C ARG A 701 24.02 -1.05 12.25
N VAL A 702 24.95 -1.84 11.73
CA VAL A 702 26.39 -1.69 11.99
C VAL A 702 27.16 -1.27 10.76
N VAL A 703 26.88 -1.88 9.61
CA VAL A 703 27.68 -1.69 8.39
C VAL A 703 26.91 -0.81 7.42
N ASN A 704 27.54 0.27 6.96
CA ASN A 704 26.96 1.17 5.96
C ASN A 704 27.31 0.72 4.54
N GLY A 705 26.50 1.12 3.56
CA GLY A 705 26.72 0.77 2.16
C GLY A 705 28.09 1.17 1.59
N ARG A 706 28.70 2.26 2.08
CA ARG A 706 30.08 2.64 1.69
C ARG A 706 31.11 1.61 2.14
N ASP A 707 31.05 1.18 3.40
CA ASP A 707 32.00 0.25 4.00
C ASP A 707 31.82 -1.15 3.39
N ALA A 708 30.58 -1.55 3.15
CA ALA A 708 30.25 -2.78 2.43
C ALA A 708 30.87 -2.84 1.02
N VAL A 709 30.73 -1.76 0.23
CA VAL A 709 31.31 -1.69 -1.13
C VAL A 709 32.84 -1.59 -1.07
N ALA A 710 33.40 -0.86 -0.11
CA ALA A 710 34.85 -0.77 0.07
C ALA A 710 35.46 -2.14 0.43
N PHE A 711 34.81 -2.88 1.33
CA PHE A 711 35.20 -4.24 1.68
C PHE A 711 35.14 -5.19 0.48
N LEU A 712 34.01 -5.20 -0.25
CA LEU A 712 33.86 -6.02 -1.45
C LEU A 712 34.92 -5.71 -2.52
N ARG A 713 35.28 -4.43 -2.69
CA ARG A 713 36.35 -4.02 -3.60
C ARG A 713 37.72 -4.50 -3.12
N ALA A 714 38.02 -4.44 -1.83
CA ALA A 714 39.28 -4.96 -1.31
C ALA A 714 39.42 -6.47 -1.56
N VAL A 715 38.33 -7.23 -1.36
CA VAL A 715 38.30 -8.68 -1.68
C VAL A 715 38.42 -8.91 -3.18
N ALA A 716 37.69 -8.15 -4.00
CA ALA A 716 37.75 -8.24 -5.46
C ALA A 716 39.17 -7.93 -5.99
N ASP A 717 39.81 -6.88 -5.49
CA ASP A 717 41.17 -6.49 -5.91
C ASP A 717 42.20 -7.57 -5.59
N ALA A 718 42.03 -8.30 -4.48
CA ALA A 718 42.88 -9.44 -4.12
C ALA A 718 42.66 -10.67 -5.02
N LEU A 719 41.46 -10.85 -5.58
CA LEU A 719 41.15 -11.93 -6.52
C LEU A 719 41.47 -11.58 -7.98
N HIS A 720 41.44 -10.28 -8.32
CA HIS A 720 41.79 -9.81 -9.65
C HIS A 720 43.29 -9.93 -9.93
N ASP A 721 44.10 -9.59 -8.93
CA ASP A 721 45.56 -9.56 -9.02
C ASP A 721 46.16 -10.80 -8.31
N ALA A 722 46.61 -11.76 -9.11
CA ALA A 722 47.17 -13.01 -8.58
C ALA A 722 48.40 -12.80 -7.69
N GLU A 723 49.22 -11.77 -7.96
CA GLU A 723 50.41 -11.46 -7.16
C GLU A 723 50.01 -10.98 -5.76
N LYS A 724 48.89 -10.25 -5.63
CA LYS A 724 48.37 -9.88 -4.30
C LYS A 724 47.92 -11.10 -3.51
N LEU A 725 47.29 -12.09 -4.15
CA LEU A 725 46.97 -13.33 -3.45
C LEU A 725 48.24 -14.09 -3.03
N VAL A 726 49.29 -14.06 -3.85
CA VAL A 726 50.61 -14.63 -3.49
C VAL A 726 51.22 -13.89 -2.31
N GLU A 727 51.21 -12.55 -2.29
CA GLU A 727 51.66 -11.76 -1.13
C GLU A 727 50.87 -12.11 0.14
N LEU A 728 49.58 -12.42 0.02
CA LEU A 728 48.74 -12.87 1.14
C LEU A 728 49.03 -14.31 1.59
N VAL A 729 49.71 -15.11 0.78
CA VAL A 729 50.01 -16.53 1.01
C VAL A 729 51.45 -16.75 1.45
N ASP A 730 52.41 -16.05 0.84
CA ASP A 730 53.86 -16.19 1.05
C ASP A 730 54.45 -15.06 1.91
N GLY A 731 53.67 -14.00 2.19
CA GLY A 731 54.07 -12.86 3.01
C GLY A 731 53.82 -13.04 4.51
N GLN A 732 54.65 -13.86 5.16
CA GLN A 732 54.95 -13.81 6.60
C GLN A 732 56.46 -13.86 6.80
#